data_AF-A0A814XMD6-F1
#
_entry.id   AF-A0A814XMD6-F1
#
_cell.length_a   1.000
_cell.length_b   1.000
_cell.length_c   1.000
_cell.angle_alpha   90.00
_cell.angle_beta   90.00
_cell.angle_gamma   90.00
#
_symmetry.space_group_name_H-M   'P 1'
#
loop_
_entity.id
_entity.type
_entity.pdbx_description
1 polymer ?
#
loop_
_entity_poly.entity_id
_entity_poly.type
_entity_poly.pdbx_seq_one_letter_code
_entity_poly.pdbx_strand_id
1 'polypeptide(L)'
;MNFQPLSNWFRNRKAFDDEYVDSRIPAALSNDENRLLEENVEAKTKELARKQLDIDENIDRIHLLEDYQKIVQEEIQTIERLLAARRAEKTNEQSYLNIDSVEIRRLERLNGHLDDQLKKFIKRKTHFESEVSQLKAEILKIDSETCNEKEILENLIESMKKRDEEAFYFLRYTREDDIRIKELTTELERLSEKSVKLKRATEEETLVYSSLEVEFEKIAGTFRRSHIQRQQLIKQWEIILIQMQRKDNDIDKLAQELVQIKIKLRSSGQKLNEQKVFYEREQKNNIITEKLIGLAKHKVKTLKAKQRTLNDNHRTLETEILSLKTVLFNTETQLQRERVVLNELKATLPLKEHQLTKLKQRQEQILDRKQFILNENITIQEKLSKLETSLLNERKYQTSLNHQFKKFSEHLFQLNNELSSLRKREQQFDINNQTYRNQIQSIRNHIHRLDQQLFKQQELIYHQDFVKQTIERRLNRLFGEKSNEKSSETESKIRQLKNDFEKKKSEHDQLEYQMKVVHEELRIVKRDFDQSNTEKNEFNEKFLQFDLYTNLSDKMMKKLNDEKEDSLVEINLLRVELNRLKDILHNSSETNSTLEQQRIEIQKAMKERRTEVQANTHLFRLRYNDERTKKATISTELAMRITKITKLKQRYEGYALIIDTVSSEEENLLIQAQHIIKSAQMKEDLLRQGDQLEASVMKAETELRALENTVQILKWKNSDVKKTFEKLNESSEKMCEMKELEEHLRAATEQVKIRRKCLKELIDKQKSNSLTELEDEIQRNSIIIADKLEIARKCEDETEKYRIKIARIDQLMKNQDYEEDVDIRVQREMNKKIEQQLISLCLSIGDEHLIDTFERLSEENGRKITIKPSISPLKSEKKSSSSSSMKIVPNIVNISIDSSSNSRQSSASSLNRLY
;
A
#
# COMPACT_ATOMS: atom_id res chain seq x y z
N MET A 1 -9.84 20.12 28.93
CA MET A 1 -11.32 20.19 29.06
C MET A 1 -11.88 18.77 29.14
N ASN A 2 -13.09 18.60 29.66
CA ASN A 2 -13.54 17.32 30.21
C ASN A 2 -13.96 16.30 29.14
N PHE A 3 -13.38 15.10 29.20
CA PHE A 3 -13.96 13.89 28.61
C PHE A 3 -14.87 13.21 29.63
N GLN A 4 -16.10 12.85 29.24
CA GLN A 4 -16.87 11.79 29.86
C GLN A 4 -17.20 10.72 28.80
N PRO A 5 -17.03 9.42 29.08
CA PRO A 5 -17.13 8.38 28.07
C PRO A 5 -18.55 7.86 27.83
N LEU A 6 -18.73 7.32 26.62
CA LEU A 6 -19.90 6.58 26.15
C LEU A 6 -20.36 5.51 27.17
N SER A 7 -21.55 5.71 27.74
CA SER A 7 -22.19 4.76 28.67
C SER A 7 -23.64 4.40 28.33
N ASN A 8 -24.26 5.07 27.35
CA ASN A 8 -25.69 4.93 27.05
C ASN A 8 -26.05 3.91 25.95
N TRP A 9 -25.09 3.42 25.15
CA TRP A 9 -25.40 2.59 23.97
C TRP A 9 -26.14 1.27 24.29
N PHE A 10 -25.91 0.70 25.48
CA PHE A 10 -26.56 -0.54 25.92
C PHE A 10 -27.92 -0.38 26.62
N ARG A 11 -28.46 0.84 26.75
CA ARG A 11 -29.80 1.04 27.37
C ARG A 11 -30.97 1.01 26.38
N ASN A 12 -30.77 1.37 25.12
CA ASN A 12 -31.89 1.58 24.19
C ASN A 12 -32.33 0.33 23.40
N ARG A 13 -31.58 -0.77 23.41
CA ARG A 13 -31.98 -2.04 22.76
C ARG A 13 -32.89 -2.91 23.64
N LYS A 14 -33.73 -2.26 24.47
CA LYS A 14 -34.75 -2.91 25.31
C LYS A 14 -36.05 -2.10 25.44
N ALA A 15 -36.25 -1.17 24.50
CA ALA A 15 -37.37 -0.23 24.45
C ALA A 15 -37.96 -0.11 23.03
N PHE A 16 -37.78 -1.16 22.20
CA PHE A 16 -38.21 -1.19 20.80
C PHE A 16 -38.91 -2.50 20.38
N ASP A 17 -39.04 -3.47 21.30
CA ASP A 17 -39.68 -4.77 21.05
C ASP A 17 -41.12 -4.85 21.65
N ASP A 18 -41.54 -3.85 22.42
CA ASP A 18 -42.81 -3.85 23.18
C ASP A 18 -43.99 -3.16 22.47
N GLU A 19 -43.83 -2.59 21.26
CA GLU A 19 -44.95 -2.01 20.47
C GLU A 19 -45.68 -3.06 19.59
N TYR A 20 -45.86 -4.28 20.12
CA TYR A 20 -46.85 -5.21 19.55
C TYR A 20 -48.24 -4.82 20.06
N VAL A 21 -49.09 -4.32 19.15
CA VAL A 21 -50.43 -3.80 19.48
C VAL A 21 -51.35 -4.95 19.95
N ASP A 22 -51.50 -5.08 21.27
CA ASP A 22 -52.36 -6.06 21.97
C ASP A 22 -53.84 -5.89 21.59
N SER A 23 -54.20 -6.44 20.44
CA SER A 23 -55.49 -6.22 19.76
C SER A 23 -56.56 -7.16 20.31
N ARG A 24 -56.72 -7.18 21.64
CA ARG A 24 -57.70 -8.03 22.33
C ARG A 24 -59.11 -7.56 22.08
N ILE A 25 -59.92 -8.43 21.49
CA ILE A 25 -61.37 -8.27 21.41
C ILE A 25 -61.96 -8.48 22.83
N PRO A 26 -62.86 -7.59 23.31
CA PRO A 26 -63.51 -7.77 24.61
C PRO A 26 -64.31 -9.07 24.70
N ALA A 27 -64.15 -9.79 25.81
CA ALA A 27 -64.62 -11.17 26.00
C ALA A 27 -66.14 -11.33 26.24
N ALA A 28 -66.97 -10.70 25.38
CA ALA A 28 -68.43 -10.66 25.51
C ALA A 28 -69.19 -11.45 24.43
N LEU A 29 -68.60 -11.70 23.26
CA LEU A 29 -69.14 -12.61 22.24
C LEU A 29 -68.02 -13.44 21.61
N SER A 30 -68.08 -14.75 21.82
CA SER A 30 -67.37 -15.71 20.98
C SER A 30 -68.16 -17.02 20.95
N ASN A 31 -68.49 -17.51 19.75
CA ASN A 31 -68.81 -18.92 19.57
C ASN A 31 -67.49 -19.70 19.69
N ASP A 32 -67.52 -20.90 20.28
CA ASP A 32 -66.29 -21.67 20.51
C ASP A 32 -65.48 -21.93 19.22
N GLU A 33 -66.15 -22.04 18.06
CA GLU A 33 -65.51 -22.12 16.73
C GLU A 33 -64.68 -20.87 16.38
N ASN A 34 -65.20 -19.66 16.66
CA ASN A 34 -64.48 -18.42 16.40
C ASN A 34 -63.26 -18.28 17.32
N ARG A 35 -63.41 -18.66 18.60
CA ARG A 35 -62.29 -18.70 19.54
C ARG A 35 -61.20 -19.69 19.08
N LEU A 36 -61.58 -20.87 18.61
CA LEU A 36 -60.65 -21.85 18.05
C LEU A 36 -59.96 -21.31 16.79
N LEU A 37 -60.64 -20.51 15.97
CA LEU A 37 -60.02 -19.84 14.81
C LEU A 37 -59.05 -18.72 15.25
N GLU A 38 -59.38 -17.92 16.26
CA GLU A 38 -58.48 -16.90 16.82
C GLU A 38 -57.23 -17.54 17.47
N GLU A 39 -57.39 -18.59 18.27
CA GLU A 39 -56.27 -19.34 18.86
C GLU A 39 -55.39 -20.00 17.77
N ASN A 40 -55.98 -20.45 16.64
CA ASN A 40 -55.22 -20.92 15.47
C ASN A 40 -54.50 -19.79 14.71
N VAL A 41 -55.10 -18.61 14.57
CA VAL A 41 -54.44 -17.44 13.94
C VAL A 41 -53.30 -16.91 14.81
N GLU A 42 -53.47 -16.89 16.13
CA GLU A 42 -52.36 -16.63 17.07
C GLU A 42 -51.26 -17.68 16.97
N ALA A 43 -51.60 -18.97 16.86
CA ALA A 43 -50.60 -20.02 16.68
C ALA A 43 -49.83 -19.84 15.35
N LYS A 44 -50.53 -19.56 14.25
CA LYS A 44 -49.91 -19.39 12.92
C LYS A 44 -49.11 -18.10 12.78
N THR A 45 -49.51 -17.00 13.41
CA THR A 45 -48.70 -15.77 13.46
C THR A 45 -47.45 -15.96 14.31
N LYS A 46 -47.52 -16.69 15.43
CA LYS A 46 -46.35 -17.04 16.25
C LYS A 46 -45.42 -18.04 15.54
N GLU A 47 -45.94 -18.96 14.73
CA GLU A 47 -45.14 -19.81 13.85
C GLU A 47 -44.48 -19.01 12.72
N LEU A 48 -45.20 -18.08 12.08
CA LEU A 48 -44.65 -17.20 11.04
C LEU A 48 -43.52 -16.32 11.61
N ALA A 49 -43.71 -15.70 12.78
CA ALA A 49 -42.66 -14.89 13.42
C ALA A 49 -41.40 -15.73 13.74
N ARG A 50 -41.56 -16.98 14.19
CA ARG A 50 -40.43 -17.92 14.36
C ARG A 50 -39.76 -18.27 13.04
N LYS A 51 -40.54 -18.54 11.98
CA LYS A 51 -40.01 -18.85 10.65
C LYS A 51 -39.34 -17.65 9.99
N GLN A 52 -39.76 -16.43 10.31
CA GLN A 52 -39.08 -15.20 9.90
C GLN A 52 -37.69 -15.13 10.54
N LEU A 53 -37.58 -15.33 11.86
CA LEU A 53 -36.30 -15.40 12.56
C LEU A 53 -35.40 -16.54 12.07
N ASP A 54 -35.96 -17.74 11.82
CA ASP A 54 -35.22 -18.85 11.20
C ASP A 54 -34.66 -18.47 9.82
N ILE A 55 -35.40 -17.66 9.03
CA ILE A 55 -34.96 -17.19 7.71
C ILE A 55 -33.86 -16.14 7.86
N ASP A 56 -34.04 -15.15 8.74
CA ASP A 56 -33.07 -14.07 8.97
C ASP A 56 -31.73 -14.62 9.48
N GLU A 57 -31.73 -15.57 10.43
CA GLU A 57 -30.52 -16.27 10.89
C GLU A 57 -29.83 -17.06 9.76
N ASN A 58 -30.59 -17.63 8.82
CA ASN A 58 -30.02 -18.32 7.66
C ASN A 58 -29.49 -17.34 6.59
N ILE A 59 -30.07 -16.15 6.43
CA ILE A 59 -29.57 -15.09 5.55
C ILE A 59 -28.23 -14.56 6.07
N ASP A 60 -28.14 -14.20 7.36
CA ASP A 60 -26.88 -13.80 8.00
C ASP A 60 -25.79 -14.89 7.84
N ARG A 61 -26.17 -16.16 8.01
CA ARG A 61 -25.27 -17.30 7.80
C ARG A 61 -24.84 -17.45 6.34
N ILE A 62 -25.72 -17.21 5.37
CA ILE A 62 -25.39 -17.24 3.94
C ILE A 62 -24.40 -16.13 3.62
N HIS A 63 -24.64 -14.89 4.04
CA HIS A 63 -23.71 -13.78 3.79
C HIS A 63 -22.32 -14.01 4.41
N LEU A 64 -22.25 -14.57 5.63
CA LEU A 64 -20.96 -14.99 6.21
C LEU A 64 -20.26 -16.05 5.34
N LEU A 65 -21.00 -17.03 4.80
CA LEU A 65 -20.43 -18.05 3.90
C LEU A 65 -20.02 -17.47 2.53
N GLU A 66 -20.75 -16.49 2.00
CA GLU A 66 -20.39 -15.75 0.78
C GLU A 66 -19.10 -14.95 0.97
N ASP A 67 -18.90 -14.31 2.13
CA ASP A 67 -17.67 -13.59 2.46
C ASP A 67 -16.48 -14.54 2.67
N TYR A 68 -16.67 -15.68 3.35
CA TYR A 68 -15.65 -16.73 3.39
C TYR A 68 -15.34 -17.29 1.99
N GLN A 69 -16.33 -17.42 1.12
CA GLN A 69 -16.11 -17.86 -0.27
C GLN A 69 -15.30 -16.83 -1.06
N LYS A 70 -15.54 -15.52 -0.90
CA LYS A 70 -14.73 -14.46 -1.53
C LYS A 70 -13.27 -14.54 -1.06
N ILE A 71 -13.04 -14.67 0.25
CA ILE A 71 -11.69 -14.81 0.82
C ILE A 71 -10.98 -16.04 0.23
N VAL A 72 -11.64 -17.20 0.18
CA VAL A 72 -11.06 -18.43 -0.40
C VAL A 72 -10.80 -18.27 -1.91
N GLN A 73 -11.65 -17.55 -2.66
CA GLN A 73 -11.41 -17.25 -4.07
C GLN A 73 -10.21 -16.30 -4.27
N GLU A 74 -10.02 -15.31 -3.39
CA GLU A 74 -8.84 -14.44 -3.39
C GLU A 74 -7.57 -15.21 -3.03
N GLU A 75 -7.60 -16.07 -1.99
CA GLU A 75 -6.50 -16.96 -1.64
C GLU A 75 -6.10 -17.86 -2.82
N ILE A 76 -7.07 -18.54 -3.46
CA ILE A 76 -6.83 -19.36 -4.65
C ILE A 76 -6.16 -18.52 -5.76
N GLN A 77 -6.66 -17.32 -6.07
CA GLN A 77 -6.02 -16.46 -7.07
C GLN A 77 -4.59 -16.05 -6.68
N THR A 78 -4.29 -15.78 -5.41
CA THR A 78 -2.90 -15.50 -4.99
C THR A 78 -2.00 -16.73 -5.13
N ILE A 79 -2.51 -17.92 -4.80
CA ILE A 79 -1.80 -19.20 -4.97
C ILE A 79 -1.56 -19.48 -6.46
N GLU A 80 -2.52 -19.24 -7.35
CA GLU A 80 -2.35 -19.37 -8.79
C GLU A 80 -1.30 -18.42 -9.36
N ARG A 81 -1.30 -17.15 -8.92
CA ARG A 81 -0.27 -16.15 -9.29
C ARG A 81 1.12 -16.57 -8.81
N LEU A 82 1.23 -17.09 -7.57
CA LEU A 82 2.48 -17.64 -7.02
C LEU A 82 2.95 -18.89 -7.79
N LEU A 83 2.05 -19.80 -8.16
CA LEU A 83 2.36 -20.97 -8.98
C LEU A 83 2.77 -20.58 -10.40
N ALA A 84 2.18 -19.54 -10.98
CA ALA A 84 2.60 -18.99 -12.26
C ALA A 84 4.02 -18.38 -12.18
N ALA A 85 4.31 -17.61 -11.13
CA ALA A 85 5.65 -17.07 -10.87
C ALA A 85 6.69 -18.19 -10.70
N ARG A 86 6.41 -19.21 -9.87
CA ARG A 86 7.29 -20.38 -9.70
C ARG A 86 7.50 -21.20 -10.98
N ARG A 87 6.50 -21.24 -11.89
CA ARG A 87 6.67 -21.85 -13.22
C ARG A 87 7.60 -21.02 -14.11
N ALA A 88 7.46 -19.69 -14.09
CA ALA A 88 8.32 -18.77 -14.84
C ALA A 88 9.78 -18.78 -14.34
N GLU A 89 9.98 -18.79 -13.02
CA GLU A 89 11.30 -18.99 -12.40
C GLU A 89 11.94 -20.29 -12.89
N LYS A 90 11.20 -21.42 -12.83
CA LYS A 90 11.70 -22.71 -13.29
C LYS A 90 12.06 -22.73 -14.78
N THR A 91 11.30 -22.05 -15.65
CA THR A 91 11.68 -21.92 -17.07
C THR A 91 12.92 -21.04 -17.27
N ASN A 92 13.14 -20.05 -16.41
CA ASN A 92 14.34 -19.22 -16.43
C ASN A 92 15.57 -20.03 -15.96
N GLU A 93 15.47 -20.76 -14.84
CA GLU A 93 16.49 -21.71 -14.36
C GLU A 93 16.87 -22.73 -15.45
N GLN A 94 15.88 -23.28 -16.17
CA GLN A 94 16.11 -24.16 -17.31
C GLN A 94 16.82 -23.46 -18.48
N SER A 95 16.51 -22.18 -18.76
CA SER A 95 17.20 -21.42 -19.81
C SER A 95 18.66 -21.10 -19.44
N TYR A 96 18.95 -20.77 -18.19
CA TYR A 96 20.32 -20.56 -17.71
C TYR A 96 21.12 -21.87 -17.77
N LEU A 97 20.58 -22.98 -17.27
CA LEU A 97 21.25 -24.29 -17.31
C LEU A 97 21.52 -24.75 -18.75
N ASN A 98 20.63 -24.43 -19.70
CA ASN A 98 20.87 -24.65 -21.12
C ASN A 98 22.04 -23.78 -21.65
N ILE A 99 22.11 -22.49 -21.30
CA ILE A 99 23.22 -21.59 -21.68
C ILE A 99 24.55 -22.12 -21.12
N ASP A 100 24.59 -22.48 -19.84
CA ASP A 100 25.77 -23.05 -19.18
C ASP A 100 26.22 -24.33 -19.89
N SER A 101 25.29 -25.21 -20.28
CA SER A 101 25.60 -26.43 -21.04
C SER A 101 26.19 -26.15 -22.43
N VAL A 102 25.86 -25.02 -23.05
CA VAL A 102 26.40 -24.60 -24.35
C VAL A 102 27.79 -23.98 -24.20
N GLU A 103 28.02 -23.18 -23.15
CA GLU A 103 29.33 -22.59 -22.88
C GLU A 103 30.33 -23.64 -22.38
N ILE A 104 29.92 -24.62 -21.56
CA ILE A 104 30.74 -25.80 -21.22
C ILE A 104 31.19 -26.52 -22.50
N ARG A 105 30.26 -26.82 -23.42
CA ARG A 105 30.58 -27.43 -24.73
C ARG A 105 31.43 -26.54 -25.65
N ARG A 106 31.49 -25.23 -25.41
CA ARG A 106 32.39 -24.30 -26.12
C ARG A 106 33.78 -24.34 -25.52
N LEU A 107 33.88 -24.30 -24.19
CA LEU A 107 35.14 -24.42 -23.44
C LEU A 107 35.81 -25.78 -23.70
N GLU A 108 35.06 -26.89 -23.72
CA GLU A 108 35.56 -28.23 -24.10
C GLU A 108 36.20 -28.22 -25.50
N ARG A 109 35.53 -27.61 -26.49
CA ARG A 109 36.04 -27.50 -27.87
C ARG A 109 37.27 -26.59 -27.97
N LEU A 110 37.29 -25.48 -27.22
CA LEU A 110 38.45 -24.60 -27.13
C LEU A 110 39.65 -25.31 -26.49
N ASN A 111 39.43 -26.05 -25.40
CA ASN A 111 40.48 -26.78 -24.70
C ASN A 111 41.07 -27.90 -25.57
N GLY A 112 40.22 -28.68 -26.26
CA GLY A 112 40.69 -29.68 -27.24
C GLY A 112 41.46 -29.08 -28.42
N HIS A 113 41.09 -27.89 -28.89
CA HIS A 113 41.86 -27.15 -29.90
C HIS A 113 43.20 -26.64 -29.36
N LEU A 114 43.26 -26.17 -28.10
CA LEU A 114 44.50 -25.79 -27.43
C LEU A 114 45.44 -26.98 -27.25
N ASP A 115 44.94 -28.14 -26.80
CA ASP A 115 45.69 -29.40 -26.73
C ASP A 115 46.30 -29.79 -28.08
N ASP A 116 45.54 -29.63 -29.18
CA ASP A 116 46.02 -29.91 -30.53
C ASP A 116 47.01 -28.86 -31.05
N GLN A 117 46.99 -27.63 -30.55
CA GLN A 117 48.09 -26.68 -30.77
C GLN A 117 49.32 -27.04 -29.94
N LEU A 118 49.15 -27.43 -28.68
CA LEU A 118 50.23 -27.90 -27.79
C LEU A 118 50.98 -29.10 -28.41
N LYS A 119 50.25 -30.10 -28.92
CA LYS A 119 50.82 -31.24 -29.67
C LYS A 119 51.60 -30.81 -30.92
N LYS A 120 51.19 -29.73 -31.61
CA LYS A 120 51.91 -29.17 -32.77
C LYS A 120 53.16 -28.40 -32.35
N PHE A 121 53.09 -27.62 -31.28
CA PHE A 121 54.25 -26.92 -30.71
C PHE A 121 55.30 -27.88 -30.18
N ILE A 122 54.91 -28.96 -29.50
CA ILE A 122 55.83 -30.02 -29.05
C ILE A 122 56.55 -30.64 -30.26
N LYS A 123 55.83 -30.96 -31.35
CA LYS A 123 56.44 -31.51 -32.57
C LYS A 123 57.38 -30.53 -33.28
N ARG A 124 57.02 -29.24 -33.34
CA ARG A 124 57.90 -28.17 -33.87
C ARG A 124 59.16 -28.03 -33.01
N LYS A 125 59.02 -28.01 -31.68
CA LYS A 125 60.15 -27.93 -30.75
C LYS A 125 61.13 -29.09 -30.99
N THR A 126 60.65 -30.34 -31.05
CA THR A 126 61.52 -31.50 -31.31
C THR A 126 62.19 -31.47 -32.69
N HIS A 127 61.60 -30.78 -33.67
CA HIS A 127 62.20 -30.58 -35.00
C HIS A 127 63.34 -29.55 -34.93
N PHE A 128 63.09 -28.38 -34.35
CA PHE A 128 64.12 -27.35 -34.16
C PHE A 128 65.26 -27.83 -33.25
N GLU A 129 64.98 -28.62 -32.21
CA GLU A 129 66.02 -29.25 -31.38
C GLU A 129 66.92 -30.21 -32.20
N SER A 130 66.39 -30.83 -33.26
CA SER A 130 67.18 -31.65 -34.19
C SER A 130 67.96 -30.82 -35.23
N GLU A 131 67.39 -29.72 -35.74
CA GLU A 131 68.06 -28.84 -36.72
C GLU A 131 69.17 -28.00 -36.07
N VAL A 132 68.93 -27.44 -34.88
CA VAL A 132 69.96 -26.76 -34.08
C VAL A 132 71.12 -27.71 -33.74
N SER A 133 70.86 -29.00 -33.60
CA SER A 133 71.90 -30.02 -33.40
C SER A 133 72.71 -30.30 -34.67
N GLN A 134 72.12 -30.13 -35.86
CA GLN A 134 72.81 -30.26 -37.15
C GLN A 134 73.63 -29.00 -37.48
N LEU A 135 73.03 -27.81 -37.38
CA LEU A 135 73.71 -26.53 -37.65
C LEU A 135 74.94 -26.34 -36.74
N LYS A 136 74.88 -26.75 -35.47
CA LYS A 136 76.04 -26.75 -34.56
C LYS A 136 77.19 -27.64 -35.05
N ALA A 137 76.92 -28.73 -35.76
CA ALA A 137 77.93 -29.60 -36.34
C ALA A 137 78.51 -29.07 -37.67
N GLU A 138 77.81 -28.15 -38.33
CA GLU A 138 78.28 -27.48 -39.56
C GLU A 138 79.11 -26.23 -39.26
N ILE A 139 78.68 -25.41 -38.28
CA ILE A 139 79.47 -24.26 -37.78
C ILE A 139 80.88 -24.71 -37.35
N LEU A 140 80.98 -25.82 -36.61
CA LEU A 140 82.25 -26.41 -36.17
C LEU A 140 83.17 -26.88 -37.32
N LYS A 141 82.68 -26.99 -38.56
CA LYS A 141 83.53 -27.20 -39.75
C LYS A 141 83.98 -25.86 -40.34
N ILE A 142 83.06 -24.93 -40.53
CA ILE A 142 83.31 -23.61 -41.14
C ILE A 142 84.31 -22.80 -40.31
N ASP A 143 84.25 -22.89 -38.98
CA ASP A 143 85.25 -22.29 -38.06
C ASP A 143 86.67 -22.85 -38.30
N SER A 144 86.79 -24.11 -38.70
CA SER A 144 88.08 -24.75 -39.01
C SER A 144 88.59 -24.40 -40.42
N GLU A 145 87.70 -24.08 -41.35
CA GLU A 145 88.02 -23.72 -42.74
C GLU A 145 88.44 -22.23 -42.85
N THR A 146 87.63 -21.33 -42.28
CA THR A 146 87.84 -19.87 -42.29
C THR A 146 89.07 -19.39 -41.50
N CYS A 147 89.70 -20.26 -40.72
CA CYS A 147 91.00 -20.00 -40.09
C CYS A 147 92.14 -20.01 -41.12
N ASN A 148 92.07 -20.89 -42.14
CA ASN A 148 93.16 -21.08 -43.11
C ASN A 148 93.14 -20.03 -44.24
N GLU A 149 91.95 -19.54 -44.62
CA GLU A 149 91.80 -18.58 -45.72
C GLU A 149 92.40 -17.20 -45.40
N LYS A 150 92.44 -16.83 -44.12
CA LYS A 150 92.92 -15.51 -43.67
C LYS A 150 94.41 -15.32 -43.90
N GLU A 151 95.23 -16.33 -43.63
CA GLU A 151 96.69 -16.29 -43.87
C GLU A 151 97.03 -16.10 -45.37
N ILE A 152 96.16 -16.55 -46.28
CA ILE A 152 96.39 -16.45 -47.73
C ILE A 152 96.14 -15.02 -48.24
N LEU A 153 95.14 -14.32 -47.70
CA LEU A 153 94.75 -12.99 -48.17
C LEU A 153 95.75 -11.89 -47.82
N GLU A 154 96.35 -11.92 -46.62
CA GLU A 154 97.30 -10.89 -46.17
C GLU A 154 98.54 -10.84 -47.10
N ASN A 155 99.04 -12.01 -47.51
CA ASN A 155 100.19 -12.15 -48.41
C ASN A 155 99.95 -11.56 -49.83
N LEU A 156 98.70 -11.51 -50.30
CA LEU A 156 98.36 -10.95 -51.63
C LEU A 156 98.22 -9.42 -51.62
N ILE A 157 97.85 -8.84 -50.47
CA ILE A 157 97.59 -7.40 -50.33
C ILE A 157 98.88 -6.56 -50.40
N GLU A 158 100.04 -7.14 -50.08
CA GLU A 158 101.33 -6.46 -50.23
C GLU A 158 101.79 -6.30 -51.69
N SER A 159 101.45 -7.24 -52.57
CA SER A 159 101.98 -7.25 -53.95
C SER A 159 101.36 -6.19 -54.85
N MET A 160 100.12 -5.79 -54.59
CA MET A 160 99.32 -4.92 -55.46
C MET A 160 99.66 -3.43 -55.34
N LYS A 161 100.18 -2.97 -54.19
CA LYS A 161 100.23 -1.54 -53.82
C LYS A 161 101.24 -0.66 -54.59
N LYS A 162 102.12 -1.23 -55.42
CA LYS A 162 103.34 -0.54 -55.93
C LYS A 162 103.26 0.02 -57.37
N ARG A 163 102.07 0.26 -57.95
CA ARG A 163 101.95 0.82 -59.32
C ARG A 163 100.85 1.86 -59.58
N ASP A 164 99.76 1.90 -58.81
CA ASP A 164 98.54 2.59 -59.25
C ASP A 164 98.37 4.04 -58.71
N GLU A 165 99.19 4.46 -57.75
CA GLU A 165 98.88 5.60 -56.85
C GLU A 165 98.59 6.93 -57.57
N GLU A 166 99.42 7.36 -58.51
CA GLU A 166 99.27 8.70 -59.14
C GLU A 166 98.11 8.78 -60.14
N ALA A 167 97.85 7.72 -60.92
CA ALA A 167 96.70 7.66 -61.82
C ALA A 167 95.38 7.47 -61.05
N PHE A 168 95.45 6.82 -59.89
CA PHE A 168 94.32 6.63 -58.99
C PHE A 168 93.79 7.98 -58.46
N TYR A 169 94.64 8.90 -57.98
CA TYR A 169 94.16 10.14 -57.33
C TYR A 169 93.22 11.02 -58.19
N PHE A 170 93.51 11.24 -59.49
CA PHE A 170 92.65 12.08 -60.33
C PHE A 170 91.30 11.43 -60.67
N LEU A 171 91.29 10.13 -60.97
CA LEU A 171 90.06 9.37 -61.22
C LEU A 171 89.29 9.10 -59.92
N ARG A 172 89.98 9.12 -58.78
CA ARG A 172 89.41 9.05 -57.43
C ARG A 172 88.64 10.31 -57.09
N TYR A 173 89.24 11.50 -57.12
CA TYR A 173 88.53 12.73 -56.71
C TYR A 173 87.26 12.99 -57.54
N THR A 174 87.34 12.81 -58.86
CA THR A 174 86.17 12.95 -59.75
C THR A 174 85.07 11.93 -59.47
N ARG A 175 85.41 10.72 -59.00
CA ARG A 175 84.43 9.74 -58.53
C ARG A 175 83.95 10.01 -57.10
N GLU A 176 84.81 10.50 -56.21
CA GLU A 176 84.45 10.88 -54.84
C GLU A 176 83.43 12.02 -54.86
N ASP A 177 83.60 13.06 -55.70
CA ASP A 177 82.61 14.13 -55.89
C ASP A 177 81.30 13.61 -56.48
N ASP A 178 81.37 12.77 -57.51
CA ASP A 178 80.20 12.24 -58.22
C ASP A 178 79.43 11.19 -57.38
N ILE A 179 80.11 10.51 -56.46
CA ILE A 179 79.52 9.70 -55.38
C ILE A 179 78.92 10.63 -54.32
N ARG A 180 79.64 11.67 -53.88
CA ARG A 180 79.19 12.56 -52.81
C ARG A 180 77.93 13.34 -53.18
N ILE A 181 77.79 13.73 -54.45
CA ILE A 181 76.55 14.32 -54.98
C ILE A 181 75.40 13.30 -54.89
N LYS A 182 75.61 12.03 -55.28
CA LYS A 182 74.58 10.98 -55.21
C LYS A 182 74.24 10.57 -53.78
N GLU A 183 75.21 10.57 -52.88
CA GLU A 183 74.99 10.45 -51.44
C GLU A 183 74.11 11.60 -50.93
N LEU A 184 74.42 12.85 -51.29
CA LEU A 184 73.65 14.01 -50.84
C LEU A 184 72.24 14.08 -51.44
N THR A 185 72.03 13.65 -52.69
CA THR A 185 70.67 13.57 -53.26
C THR A 185 69.85 12.44 -52.64
N THR A 186 70.43 11.24 -52.46
CA THR A 186 69.72 10.14 -51.79
C THR A 186 69.50 10.41 -50.30
N GLU A 187 70.40 11.13 -49.62
CA GLU A 187 70.22 11.66 -48.27
C GLU A 187 69.06 12.67 -48.21
N LEU A 188 68.99 13.62 -49.16
CA LEU A 188 67.88 14.59 -49.26
C LEU A 188 66.54 13.91 -49.56
N GLU A 189 66.49 12.94 -50.48
CA GLU A 189 65.30 12.14 -50.76
C GLU A 189 64.87 11.37 -49.51
N ARG A 190 65.80 10.66 -48.86
CA ARG A 190 65.59 9.94 -47.60
C ARG A 190 65.12 10.83 -46.46
N LEU A 191 65.63 12.06 -46.35
CA LEU A 191 65.20 13.04 -45.35
C LEU A 191 63.82 13.63 -45.70
N SER A 192 63.51 13.83 -46.98
CA SER A 192 62.18 14.26 -47.43
C SER A 192 61.12 13.18 -47.17
N GLU A 193 61.43 11.91 -47.46
CA GLU A 193 60.59 10.77 -47.10
C GLU A 193 60.40 10.67 -45.59
N LYS A 194 61.47 10.78 -44.79
CA LYS A 194 61.37 10.78 -43.32
C LYS A 194 60.47 11.91 -42.81
N SER A 195 60.58 13.11 -43.39
CA SER A 195 59.72 14.26 -43.06
C SER A 195 58.25 13.97 -43.37
N VAL A 196 57.94 13.40 -44.54
CA VAL A 196 56.56 13.01 -44.91
C VAL A 196 56.05 11.85 -44.04
N LYS A 197 56.88 10.86 -43.74
CA LYS A 197 56.55 9.72 -42.86
C LYS A 197 56.29 10.19 -41.42
N LEU A 198 57.10 11.10 -40.88
CA LEU A 198 56.89 11.74 -39.58
C LEU A 198 55.60 12.56 -39.54
N LYS A 199 55.31 13.36 -40.58
CA LYS A 199 54.05 14.11 -40.66
C LYS A 199 52.83 13.20 -40.64
N ARG A 200 52.82 12.14 -41.46
CA ARG A 200 51.73 11.14 -41.46
C ARG A 200 51.59 10.46 -40.11
N ALA A 201 52.70 10.05 -39.47
CA ALA A 201 52.64 9.49 -38.13
C ALA A 201 52.04 10.48 -37.09
N THR A 202 52.37 11.78 -37.15
CA THR A 202 51.73 12.78 -36.27
C THR A 202 50.28 13.08 -36.63
N GLU A 203 49.89 12.97 -37.90
CA GLU A 203 48.50 13.09 -38.36
C GLU A 203 47.68 11.88 -37.88
N GLU A 204 48.22 10.67 -38.00
CA GLU A 204 47.65 9.41 -37.49
C GLU A 204 47.53 9.45 -35.95
N GLU A 205 48.57 9.87 -35.22
CA GLU A 205 48.52 10.07 -33.77
C GLU A 205 47.44 11.09 -33.36
N THR A 206 47.34 12.25 -34.02
CA THR A 206 46.32 13.26 -33.67
C THR A 206 44.89 12.79 -33.95
N LEU A 207 44.68 11.97 -34.99
CA LEU A 207 43.39 11.28 -35.22
C LEU A 207 43.09 10.25 -34.11
N VAL A 208 44.08 9.48 -33.66
CA VAL A 208 43.93 8.56 -32.53
C VAL A 208 43.60 9.32 -31.23
N TYR A 209 44.31 10.41 -30.92
CA TYR A 209 44.00 11.27 -29.76
C TYR A 209 42.59 11.84 -29.83
N SER A 210 42.16 12.35 -31.00
CA SER A 210 40.79 12.85 -31.19
C SER A 210 39.74 11.75 -30.99
N SER A 211 39.99 10.53 -31.47
CA SER A 211 39.09 9.39 -31.24
C SER A 211 38.99 8.99 -29.75
N LEU A 212 40.12 9.02 -29.03
CA LEU A 212 40.18 8.76 -27.60
C LEU A 212 39.44 9.84 -26.79
N GLU A 213 39.58 11.12 -27.16
CA GLU A 213 38.86 12.23 -26.55
C GLU A 213 37.33 12.05 -26.68
N VAL A 214 36.85 11.66 -27.86
CA VAL A 214 35.44 11.32 -28.10
C VAL A 214 34.96 10.13 -27.26
N GLU A 215 35.79 9.09 -27.08
CA GLU A 215 35.45 7.98 -26.17
C GLU A 215 35.47 8.41 -24.69
N PHE A 216 36.39 9.29 -24.27
CA PHE A 216 36.37 9.87 -22.92
C PHE A 216 35.12 10.73 -22.69
N GLU A 217 34.65 11.49 -23.68
CA GLU A 217 33.37 12.22 -23.59
C GLU A 217 32.17 11.26 -23.47
N LYS A 218 32.13 10.19 -24.26
CA LYS A 218 31.09 9.14 -24.16
C LYS A 218 31.09 8.51 -22.77
N ILE A 219 32.26 8.14 -22.23
CA ILE A 219 32.42 7.56 -20.89
C ILE A 219 32.02 8.57 -19.79
N ALA A 220 32.40 9.85 -19.92
CA ALA A 220 31.95 10.89 -18.99
C ALA A 220 30.42 11.09 -19.06
N GLY A 221 29.83 10.96 -20.25
CA GLY A 221 28.38 10.98 -20.47
C GLY A 221 27.66 9.82 -19.81
N THR A 222 28.15 8.58 -19.95
CA THR A 222 27.56 7.41 -19.27
C THR A 222 27.75 7.46 -17.76
N PHE A 223 28.91 7.93 -17.26
CA PHE A 223 29.15 8.14 -15.83
C PHE A 223 28.18 9.16 -15.23
N ARG A 224 27.96 10.30 -15.88
CA ARG A 224 26.95 11.31 -15.47
C ARG A 224 25.54 10.71 -15.39
N ARG A 225 25.13 9.93 -16.40
CA ARG A 225 23.82 9.23 -16.42
C ARG A 225 23.70 8.22 -15.27
N SER A 226 24.74 7.40 -15.06
CA SER A 226 24.79 6.42 -13.96
C SER A 226 24.74 7.08 -12.59
N HIS A 227 25.41 8.22 -12.39
CA HIS A 227 25.34 8.95 -11.11
C HIS A 227 23.96 9.56 -10.86
N ILE A 228 23.27 10.05 -11.90
CA ILE A 228 21.88 10.52 -11.80
C ILE A 228 20.94 9.36 -11.43
N GLN A 229 21.08 8.19 -12.07
CA GLN A 229 20.30 7.00 -11.71
C GLN A 229 20.57 6.54 -10.27
N ARG A 230 21.84 6.56 -9.82
CA ARG A 230 22.21 6.28 -8.42
C ARG A 230 21.59 7.28 -7.45
N GLN A 231 21.58 8.57 -7.77
CA GLN A 231 20.94 9.62 -6.96
C GLN A 231 19.42 9.45 -6.90
N GLN A 232 18.77 9.07 -8.00
CA GLN A 232 17.33 8.75 -8.03
C GLN A 232 17.01 7.52 -7.17
N LEU A 233 17.85 6.48 -7.25
CA LEU A 233 17.70 5.28 -6.42
C LEU A 233 17.89 5.61 -4.93
N ILE A 234 18.91 6.39 -4.56
CA ILE A 234 19.12 6.83 -3.16
C ILE A 234 17.87 7.57 -2.63
N LYS A 235 17.30 8.49 -3.41
CA LYS A 235 16.05 9.19 -3.01
C LYS A 235 14.86 8.25 -2.86
N GLN A 236 14.74 7.22 -3.69
CA GLN A 236 13.72 6.17 -3.52
C GLN A 236 13.94 5.37 -2.23
N TRP A 237 15.20 5.01 -1.91
CA TRP A 237 15.55 4.33 -0.66
C TRP A 237 15.34 5.20 0.58
N GLU A 238 15.63 6.50 0.52
CA GLU A 238 15.29 7.47 1.58
C GLU A 238 13.77 7.53 1.83
N ILE A 239 12.97 7.59 0.77
CA ILE A 239 11.51 7.56 0.87
C ILE A 239 11.02 6.24 1.50
N ILE A 240 11.59 5.09 1.09
CA ILE A 240 11.27 3.78 1.68
C ILE A 240 11.68 3.73 3.16
N LEU A 241 12.84 4.28 3.54
CA LEU A 241 13.30 4.34 4.93
C LEU A 241 12.36 5.20 5.79
N ILE A 242 11.92 6.35 5.29
CA ILE A 242 10.94 7.22 5.96
C ILE A 242 9.57 6.52 6.07
N GLN A 243 9.16 5.75 5.06
CA GLN A 243 7.94 4.95 5.13
C GLN A 243 8.05 3.82 6.17
N MET A 244 9.20 3.14 6.23
CA MET A 244 9.49 2.10 7.23
C MET A 244 9.42 2.69 8.65
N GLN A 245 10.13 3.79 8.91
CA GLN A 245 10.08 4.50 10.20
C GLN A 245 8.66 4.93 10.58
N ARG A 246 7.81 5.34 9.61
CA ARG A 246 6.40 5.63 9.89
C ARG A 246 5.63 4.36 10.29
N LYS A 247 5.88 3.22 9.63
CA LYS A 247 5.28 1.93 10.01
C LYS A 247 5.76 1.45 11.38
N ASP A 248 7.03 1.61 11.71
CA ASP A 248 7.56 1.28 13.04
C ASP A 248 6.88 2.15 14.13
N ASN A 249 6.77 3.46 13.90
CA ASN A 249 6.04 4.37 14.79
C ASN A 249 4.53 4.02 14.92
N ASP A 250 3.90 3.49 13.86
CA ASP A 250 2.50 3.03 13.91
C ASP A 250 2.38 1.68 14.63
N ILE A 251 3.35 0.77 14.48
CA ILE A 251 3.45 -0.47 15.24
C ILE A 251 3.64 -0.18 16.73
N ASP A 252 4.45 0.81 17.10
CA ASP A 252 4.62 1.23 18.50
C ASP A 252 3.33 1.82 19.10
N LYS A 253 2.56 2.60 18.34
CA LYS A 253 1.23 3.07 18.77
C LYS A 253 0.28 1.89 19.00
N LEU A 254 0.20 0.96 18.04
CA LEU A 254 -0.62 -0.25 18.15
C LEU A 254 -0.18 -1.13 19.33
N ALA A 255 1.12 -1.23 19.61
CA ALA A 255 1.66 -1.93 20.77
C ALA A 255 1.24 -1.25 22.08
N GLN A 256 1.29 0.09 22.16
CA GLN A 256 0.79 0.86 23.31
C GLN A 256 -0.72 0.68 23.49
N GLU A 257 -1.51 0.70 22.42
CA GLU A 257 -2.95 0.43 22.47
C GLU A 257 -3.26 -1.00 22.94
N LEU A 258 -2.53 -2.00 22.44
CA LEU A 258 -2.63 -3.39 22.91
C LEU A 258 -2.25 -3.53 24.39
N VAL A 259 -1.29 -2.75 24.90
CA VAL A 259 -0.97 -2.68 26.34
C VAL A 259 -2.11 -2.04 27.12
N GLN A 260 -2.68 -0.93 26.65
CA GLN A 260 -3.87 -0.31 27.28
C GLN A 260 -5.07 -1.27 27.30
N ILE A 261 -5.32 -2.00 26.21
CA ILE A 261 -6.38 -3.01 26.11
C ILE A 261 -6.11 -4.15 27.09
N LYS A 262 -4.86 -4.64 27.20
CA LYS A 262 -4.48 -5.65 28.22
C LYS A 262 -4.67 -5.14 29.66
N ILE A 263 -4.48 -3.85 29.94
CA ILE A 263 -4.75 -3.24 31.25
C ILE A 263 -6.26 -3.12 31.52
N LYS A 264 -7.05 -2.70 30.52
CA LYS A 264 -8.53 -2.68 30.58
C LYS A 264 -9.12 -4.08 30.77
N LEU A 265 -8.54 -5.10 30.12
CA LEU A 265 -8.92 -6.51 30.28
C LEU A 265 -8.55 -7.05 31.66
N ARG A 266 -7.35 -6.76 32.17
CA ARG A 266 -6.91 -7.15 33.53
C ARG A 266 -7.82 -6.54 34.61
N SER A 267 -8.12 -5.25 34.53
CA SER A 267 -9.00 -4.58 35.49
C SER A 267 -10.47 -5.04 35.39
N SER A 268 -10.95 -5.39 34.20
CA SER A 268 -12.25 -6.04 34.03
C SER A 268 -12.27 -7.47 34.59
N GLY A 269 -11.18 -8.21 34.41
CA GLY A 269 -10.98 -9.54 35.00
C GLY A 269 -10.89 -9.51 36.53
N GLN A 270 -10.26 -8.49 37.11
CA GLN A 270 -10.27 -8.23 38.56
C GLN A 270 -11.69 -8.00 39.07
N LYS A 271 -12.46 -7.10 38.44
CA LYS A 271 -13.88 -6.87 38.79
C LYS A 271 -14.74 -8.14 38.67
N LEU A 272 -14.54 -8.93 37.62
CA LEU A 272 -15.23 -10.22 37.46
C LEU A 272 -14.84 -11.22 38.55
N ASN A 273 -13.57 -11.22 38.99
CA ASN A 273 -13.11 -12.08 40.08
C ASN A 273 -13.65 -11.60 41.44
N GLU A 274 -13.70 -10.30 41.69
CA GLU A 274 -14.36 -9.70 42.86
C GLU A 274 -15.85 -10.07 42.90
N GLN A 275 -16.56 -10.00 41.78
CA GLN A 275 -17.95 -10.45 41.65
C GLN A 275 -18.12 -11.95 41.90
N LYS A 276 -17.21 -12.81 41.39
CA LYS A 276 -17.21 -14.25 41.68
C LYS A 276 -16.99 -14.53 43.16
N VAL A 277 -16.00 -13.89 43.78
CA VAL A 277 -15.70 -14.03 45.22
C VAL A 277 -16.84 -13.50 46.08
N PHE A 278 -17.51 -12.42 45.67
CA PHE A 278 -18.74 -11.93 46.30
C PHE A 278 -19.88 -12.94 46.19
N TYR A 279 -20.14 -13.47 44.98
CA TYR A 279 -21.16 -14.48 44.75
C TYR A 279 -20.91 -15.78 45.54
N GLU A 280 -19.66 -16.24 45.63
CA GLU A 280 -19.27 -17.36 46.49
C GLU A 280 -19.51 -17.09 47.98
N ARG A 281 -19.25 -15.86 48.46
CA ARG A 281 -19.57 -15.47 49.84
C ARG A 281 -21.07 -15.50 50.07
N GLU A 282 -21.87 -15.01 49.14
CA GLU A 282 -23.33 -15.03 49.24
C GLU A 282 -23.91 -16.45 49.15
N GLN A 283 -23.35 -17.35 48.32
CA GLN A 283 -23.69 -18.77 48.38
C GLN A 283 -23.36 -19.39 49.74
N LYS A 284 -22.17 -19.11 50.30
CA LYS A 284 -21.75 -19.61 51.62
C LYS A 284 -22.63 -19.04 52.74
N ASN A 285 -23.01 -17.76 52.66
CA ASN A 285 -23.97 -17.11 53.55
C ASN A 285 -25.35 -17.77 53.48
N ASN A 286 -25.87 -18.05 52.28
CA ASN A 286 -27.14 -18.75 52.09
C ASN A 286 -27.13 -20.18 52.66
N ILE A 287 -26.03 -20.93 52.48
CA ILE A 287 -25.87 -22.26 53.11
C ILE A 287 -25.86 -22.15 54.65
N ILE A 288 -25.36 -21.06 55.21
CA ILE A 288 -25.38 -20.81 56.67
C ILE A 288 -26.79 -20.42 57.14
N THR A 289 -27.50 -19.53 56.43
CA THR A 289 -28.87 -19.14 56.78
C THR A 289 -29.85 -20.31 56.63
N GLU A 290 -29.70 -21.15 55.60
CA GLU A 290 -30.47 -22.40 55.46
C GLU A 290 -30.25 -23.36 56.63
N LYS A 291 -29.00 -23.53 57.10
CA LYS A 291 -28.69 -24.33 58.30
C LYS A 291 -29.32 -23.74 59.56
N LEU A 292 -29.26 -22.42 59.75
CA LEU A 292 -29.92 -21.73 60.86
C LEU A 292 -31.45 -21.86 60.81
N ILE A 293 -32.05 -21.76 59.63
CA ILE A 293 -33.48 -22.01 59.38
C ILE A 293 -33.82 -23.49 59.66
N GLY A 294 -32.95 -24.43 59.31
CA GLY A 294 -33.10 -25.86 59.64
C GLY A 294 -33.10 -26.11 61.15
N LEU A 295 -32.16 -25.52 61.88
CA LEU A 295 -32.10 -25.57 63.35
C LEU A 295 -33.33 -24.91 64.00
N ALA A 296 -33.79 -23.77 63.48
CA ALA A 296 -35.00 -23.11 63.94
C ALA A 296 -36.26 -23.97 63.70
N LYS A 297 -36.41 -24.55 62.50
CA LYS A 297 -37.48 -25.50 62.15
C LYS A 297 -37.46 -26.73 63.09
N HIS A 298 -36.28 -27.27 63.39
CA HIS A 298 -36.13 -28.37 64.35
C HIS A 298 -36.53 -27.95 65.77
N LYS A 299 -36.10 -26.78 66.25
CA LYS A 299 -36.47 -26.25 67.57
C LYS A 299 -38.00 -26.05 67.68
N VAL A 300 -38.64 -25.49 66.65
CA VAL A 300 -40.12 -25.39 66.56
C VAL A 300 -40.78 -26.77 66.57
N LYS A 301 -40.23 -27.77 65.87
CA LYS A 301 -40.75 -29.16 65.90
C LYS A 301 -40.67 -29.77 67.30
N THR A 302 -39.57 -29.59 68.01
CA THR A 302 -39.42 -30.09 69.40
C THR A 302 -40.32 -29.35 70.39
N LEU A 303 -40.55 -28.05 70.23
CA LEU A 303 -41.49 -27.29 71.06
C LEU A 303 -42.93 -27.73 70.81
N LYS A 304 -43.35 -27.92 69.56
CA LYS A 304 -44.67 -28.48 69.21
C LYS A 304 -44.86 -29.91 69.73
N ALA A 305 -43.80 -30.73 69.80
CA ALA A 305 -43.86 -32.04 70.42
C ALA A 305 -44.06 -31.95 71.95
N LYS A 306 -43.30 -31.10 72.64
CA LYS A 306 -43.47 -30.84 74.08
C LYS A 306 -44.86 -30.28 74.43
N GLN A 307 -45.41 -29.41 73.58
CA GLN A 307 -46.75 -28.87 73.75
C GLN A 307 -47.83 -29.96 73.65
N ARG A 308 -47.67 -30.93 72.72
CA ARG A 308 -48.58 -32.09 72.64
C ARG A 308 -48.54 -32.92 73.92
N THR A 309 -47.35 -33.34 74.37
CA THR A 309 -47.22 -34.12 75.61
C THR A 309 -47.74 -33.38 76.85
N LEU A 310 -47.62 -32.05 76.91
CA LEU A 310 -48.22 -31.27 78.00
C LEU A 310 -49.76 -31.21 77.91
N ASN A 311 -50.32 -31.08 76.71
CA ASN A 311 -51.78 -31.13 76.52
C ASN A 311 -52.35 -32.53 76.81
N ASP A 312 -51.63 -33.59 76.46
CA ASP A 312 -52.05 -34.96 76.74
C ASP A 312 -51.96 -35.28 78.25
N ASN A 313 -50.91 -34.82 78.95
CA ASN A 313 -50.84 -34.85 80.42
C ASN A 313 -51.93 -33.98 81.08
N HIS A 314 -52.31 -32.85 80.47
CA HIS A 314 -53.40 -32.03 80.99
C HIS A 314 -54.73 -32.78 80.93
N ARG A 315 -55.00 -33.49 79.82
CA ARG A 315 -56.19 -34.34 79.65
C ARG A 315 -56.23 -35.52 80.64
N THR A 316 -55.10 -36.16 80.96
CA THR A 316 -55.08 -37.20 82.00
C THR A 316 -55.38 -36.62 83.37
N LEU A 317 -54.83 -35.43 83.70
CA LEU A 317 -55.16 -34.74 84.94
C LEU A 317 -56.65 -34.30 84.98
N GLU A 318 -57.25 -33.91 83.85
CA GLU A 318 -58.70 -33.66 83.77
C GLU A 318 -59.53 -34.92 84.04
N THR A 319 -59.16 -36.08 83.48
CA THR A 319 -59.87 -37.34 83.76
C THR A 319 -59.64 -37.85 85.17
N GLU A 320 -58.46 -37.64 85.75
CA GLU A 320 -58.17 -37.89 87.17
C GLU A 320 -59.04 -37.01 88.08
N ILE A 321 -59.12 -35.70 87.81
CA ILE A 321 -59.99 -34.77 88.55
C ILE A 321 -61.48 -35.16 88.43
N LEU A 322 -61.93 -35.64 87.27
CA LEU A 322 -63.30 -36.16 87.10
C LEU A 322 -63.52 -37.44 87.91
N SER A 323 -62.57 -38.38 87.91
CA SER A 323 -62.65 -39.60 88.72
C SER A 323 -62.67 -39.29 90.23
N LEU A 324 -61.81 -38.37 90.69
CA LEU A 324 -61.77 -37.90 92.07
C LEU A 324 -63.06 -37.19 92.47
N LYS A 325 -63.72 -36.43 91.57
CA LYS A 325 -65.05 -35.88 91.82
C LYS A 325 -66.12 -36.96 92.01
N THR A 326 -66.10 -38.05 91.23
CA THR A 326 -67.05 -39.16 91.43
C THR A 326 -66.77 -39.93 92.73
N VAL A 327 -65.51 -40.14 93.09
CA VAL A 327 -65.12 -40.73 94.38
C VAL A 327 -65.56 -39.83 95.54
N LEU A 328 -65.32 -38.51 95.45
CA LEU A 328 -65.70 -37.55 96.49
C LEU A 328 -67.21 -37.52 96.69
N PHE A 329 -68.00 -37.46 95.60
CA PHE A 329 -69.46 -37.57 95.67
C PHE A 329 -69.91 -38.89 96.32
N ASN A 330 -69.31 -40.03 95.95
CA ASN A 330 -69.60 -41.31 96.59
C ASN A 330 -69.28 -41.28 98.09
N THR A 331 -68.11 -40.76 98.50
CA THR A 331 -67.76 -40.61 99.93
C THR A 331 -68.66 -39.62 100.66
N GLU A 332 -69.18 -38.59 100.00
CA GLU A 332 -70.15 -37.67 100.58
C GLU A 332 -71.49 -38.39 100.85
N THR A 333 -71.97 -39.23 99.91
CA THR A 333 -73.17 -40.05 100.18
C THR A 333 -72.94 -41.11 101.26
N GLN A 334 -71.72 -41.66 101.40
CA GLN A 334 -71.36 -42.53 102.52
C GLN A 334 -71.34 -41.77 103.85
N LEU A 335 -70.73 -40.58 103.89
CA LEU A 335 -70.65 -39.73 105.07
C LEU A 335 -72.05 -39.22 105.50
N GLN A 336 -72.98 -39.02 104.55
CA GLN A 336 -74.39 -38.78 104.88
C GLN A 336 -75.04 -40.00 105.54
N ARG A 337 -74.75 -41.24 105.10
CA ARG A 337 -75.23 -42.47 105.79
C ARG A 337 -74.62 -42.61 107.19
N GLU A 338 -73.32 -42.40 107.33
CA GLU A 338 -72.64 -42.46 108.63
C GLU A 338 -73.11 -41.37 109.59
N ARG A 339 -73.50 -40.18 109.10
CA ARG A 339 -74.12 -39.13 109.94
C ARG A 339 -75.45 -39.55 110.56
N VAL A 340 -76.22 -40.44 109.93
CA VAL A 340 -77.43 -41.01 110.55
C VAL A 340 -77.02 -41.90 111.73
N VAL A 341 -76.11 -42.84 111.51
CA VAL A 341 -75.59 -43.76 112.55
C VAL A 341 -74.88 -43.02 113.69
N LEU A 342 -74.18 -41.92 113.41
CA LEU A 342 -73.54 -41.09 114.43
C LEU A 342 -74.54 -40.35 115.33
N ASN A 343 -75.74 -40.04 114.83
CA ASN A 343 -76.79 -39.45 115.65
C ASN A 343 -77.42 -40.50 116.59
N GLU A 344 -77.56 -41.75 116.14
CA GLU A 344 -77.96 -42.88 116.98
C GLU A 344 -76.92 -43.15 118.09
N LEU A 345 -75.63 -43.20 117.74
CA LEU A 345 -74.55 -43.41 118.71
C LEU A 345 -74.42 -42.29 119.74
N LYS A 346 -74.64 -41.02 119.36
CA LYS A 346 -74.57 -39.87 120.28
C LYS A 346 -75.54 -39.96 121.45
N ALA A 347 -76.68 -40.66 121.30
CA ALA A 347 -77.62 -40.89 122.40
C ALA A 347 -77.06 -41.75 123.55
N THR A 348 -75.97 -42.50 123.31
CA THR A 348 -75.43 -43.48 124.27
C THR A 348 -74.25 -42.96 125.12
N LEU A 349 -73.66 -41.83 124.73
CA LEU A 349 -72.35 -41.37 125.21
C LEU A 349 -72.24 -41.00 126.72
N PRO A 350 -73.20 -40.30 127.36
CA PRO A 350 -73.01 -39.76 128.72
C PRO A 350 -72.88 -40.85 129.81
N LEU A 351 -73.26 -42.10 129.53
CA LEU A 351 -73.13 -43.21 130.47
C LEU A 351 -71.68 -43.70 130.68
N LYS A 352 -70.74 -43.35 129.79
CA LYS A 352 -69.35 -43.83 129.85
C LYS A 352 -68.38 -42.87 130.53
N GLU A 353 -68.60 -41.57 130.45
CA GLU A 353 -67.67 -40.56 130.98
C GLU A 353 -67.53 -40.65 132.51
N HIS A 354 -68.63 -40.97 133.21
CA HIS A 354 -68.65 -41.09 134.67
C HIS A 354 -67.79 -42.24 135.24
N GLN A 355 -67.35 -43.19 134.40
CA GLN A 355 -66.45 -44.28 134.81
C GLN A 355 -64.97 -43.88 134.74
N LEU A 356 -64.61 -42.86 133.94
CA LEU A 356 -63.23 -42.52 133.60
C LEU A 356 -62.51 -41.63 134.64
N THR A 357 -63.27 -40.92 135.48
CA THR A 357 -62.72 -39.98 136.48
C THR A 357 -62.03 -40.69 137.65
N LYS A 358 -62.57 -41.84 138.10
CA LYS A 358 -62.08 -42.57 139.30
C LYS A 358 -60.76 -43.31 139.10
N LEU A 359 -60.31 -43.54 137.86
CA LEU A 359 -59.06 -44.29 137.58
C LEU A 359 -57.81 -43.39 137.50
N LYS A 360 -57.96 -42.11 137.11
CA LYS A 360 -56.81 -41.23 136.83
C LYS A 360 -55.96 -40.92 138.07
N GLN A 361 -56.57 -40.79 139.24
CA GLN A 361 -55.87 -40.52 140.52
C GLN A 361 -54.88 -41.62 140.96
N ARG A 362 -54.80 -42.75 140.25
CA ARG A 362 -53.94 -43.88 140.59
C ARG A 362 -52.69 -44.02 139.72
N GLN A 363 -52.51 -43.15 138.71
CA GLN A 363 -51.50 -43.34 137.67
C GLN A 363 -50.19 -42.56 137.89
N GLU A 364 -50.19 -41.51 138.72
CA GLU A 364 -49.04 -40.61 138.88
C GLU A 364 -47.88 -41.24 139.71
N GLN A 365 -48.15 -42.19 140.60
CA GLN A 365 -47.19 -42.68 141.61
C GLN A 365 -46.11 -43.68 141.13
N ILE A 366 -46.08 -44.06 139.84
CA ILE A 366 -45.20 -45.15 139.35
C ILE A 366 -44.13 -44.67 138.34
N LEU A 367 -44.26 -43.46 137.78
CA LEU A 367 -43.38 -42.98 136.71
C LEU A 367 -41.92 -42.75 137.12
N ASP A 368 -41.66 -42.48 138.40
CA ASP A 368 -40.30 -42.25 138.94
C ASP A 368 -39.38 -43.48 138.83
N ARG A 369 -39.93 -44.68 138.62
CA ARG A 369 -39.17 -45.95 138.66
C ARG A 369 -38.43 -46.29 137.34
N LYS A 370 -38.37 -45.37 136.37
CA LYS A 370 -37.91 -45.61 134.99
C LYS A 370 -36.37 -45.59 134.79
N GLN A 371 -35.55 -45.32 135.81
CA GLN A 371 -34.12 -45.01 135.66
C GLN A 371 -33.13 -46.20 135.65
N PHE A 372 -33.56 -47.46 135.45
CA PHE A 372 -32.66 -48.62 135.54
C PHE A 372 -32.57 -49.48 134.26
N ILE A 373 -31.32 -49.72 133.82
CA ILE A 373 -30.83 -50.73 132.86
C ILE A 373 -31.02 -50.44 131.34
N LEU A 374 -29.86 -50.29 130.67
CA LEU A 374 -29.59 -50.68 129.27
C LEU A 374 -28.80 -52.00 129.26
N ASN A 375 -28.80 -52.79 128.16
CA ASN A 375 -27.66 -53.59 127.59
C ASN A 375 -28.06 -54.72 126.58
N GLU A 376 -27.03 -55.29 125.90
CA GLU A 376 -26.90 -56.64 125.26
C GLU A 376 -26.97 -56.84 123.72
N ASN A 377 -26.42 -57.98 123.22
CA ASN A 377 -25.81 -58.14 121.87
C ASN A 377 -25.53 -59.63 121.41
N ILE A 378 -25.77 -59.99 120.13
CA ILE A 378 -25.16 -61.08 119.26
C ILE A 378 -25.22 -62.61 119.63
N THR A 379 -25.55 -63.50 118.64
CA THR A 379 -25.09 -64.93 118.45
C THR A 379 -25.68 -65.53 117.13
N ILE A 380 -25.15 -66.46 116.30
CA ILE A 380 -23.88 -67.24 116.09
C ILE A 380 -23.80 -68.72 116.58
N GLN A 381 -23.79 -69.74 115.67
CA GLN A 381 -23.29 -71.13 115.97
C GLN A 381 -22.90 -72.10 114.78
N GLU A 382 -23.27 -71.89 113.51
CA GLU A 382 -23.38 -72.99 112.48
C GLU A 382 -22.10 -73.55 111.79
N LYS A 383 -20.87 -73.18 112.16
CA LYS A 383 -19.71 -73.28 111.22
C LYS A 383 -19.04 -74.66 110.98
N LEU A 384 -19.35 -75.72 111.72
CA LEU A 384 -18.47 -76.91 111.78
C LEU A 384 -18.65 -77.99 110.70
N SER A 385 -19.81 -78.09 110.04
CA SER A 385 -20.18 -79.28 109.22
C SER A 385 -19.64 -79.31 107.78
N LYS A 386 -18.93 -78.28 107.31
CA LYS A 386 -18.60 -78.12 105.87
C LYS A 386 -17.19 -78.57 105.44
N LEU A 387 -16.33 -79.02 106.36
CA LEU A 387 -14.92 -79.32 106.03
C LEU A 387 -14.66 -80.74 105.53
N GLU A 388 -15.43 -81.74 105.98
CA GLU A 388 -15.12 -83.16 105.73
C GLU A 388 -15.33 -83.59 104.27
N THR A 389 -16.22 -82.92 103.52
CA THR A 389 -16.58 -83.30 102.14
C THR A 389 -15.54 -82.89 101.09
N SER A 390 -14.62 -81.98 101.40
CA SER A 390 -13.64 -81.46 100.43
C SER A 390 -12.52 -82.46 100.13
N LEU A 391 -12.03 -83.15 101.16
CA LEU A 391 -10.80 -83.97 101.13
C LEU A 391 -10.85 -85.20 100.21
N LEU A 392 -12.04 -85.67 99.82
CA LEU A 392 -12.18 -86.92 99.06
C LEU A 392 -11.97 -86.74 97.55
N ASN A 393 -12.03 -85.51 97.03
CA ASN A 393 -11.93 -85.23 95.60
C ASN A 393 -10.48 -85.15 95.08
N GLU A 394 -9.55 -84.59 95.85
CA GLU A 394 -8.17 -84.33 95.38
C GLU A 394 -7.40 -85.61 95.01
N ARG A 395 -7.65 -86.72 95.72
CA ARG A 395 -6.97 -88.00 95.49
C ARG A 395 -7.16 -88.57 94.07
N LYS A 396 -8.24 -88.20 93.36
CA LYS A 396 -8.48 -88.64 91.98
C LYS A 396 -7.71 -87.84 90.93
N TYR A 397 -7.16 -86.67 91.28
CA TYR A 397 -6.43 -85.81 90.35
C TYR A 397 -4.96 -86.26 90.16
N GLN A 398 -4.30 -86.67 91.25
CA GLN A 398 -2.87 -87.00 91.27
C GLN A 398 -2.49 -88.20 90.36
N THR A 399 -3.37 -89.18 90.18
CA THR A 399 -3.08 -90.39 89.38
C THR A 399 -2.96 -90.12 87.87
N SER A 400 -3.65 -89.09 87.36
CA SER A 400 -3.58 -88.70 85.95
C SER A 400 -2.22 -88.10 85.58
N LEU A 401 -1.68 -87.24 86.48
CA LEU A 401 -0.47 -86.46 86.24
C LEU A 401 0.77 -87.34 86.00
N ASN A 402 0.89 -88.44 86.76
CA ASN A 402 2.02 -89.37 86.67
C ASN A 402 2.13 -90.11 85.32
N HIS A 403 1.03 -90.27 84.58
CA HIS A 403 1.08 -90.93 83.27
C HIS A 403 1.70 -90.03 82.18
N GLN A 404 1.50 -88.70 82.27
CA GLN A 404 2.08 -87.74 81.33
C GLN A 404 3.60 -87.64 81.48
N PHE A 405 4.11 -87.67 82.71
CA PHE A 405 5.53 -87.48 83.01
C PHE A 405 6.46 -88.49 82.31
N LYS A 406 6.04 -89.76 82.17
CA LYS A 406 6.84 -90.79 81.49
C LYS A 406 7.09 -90.48 80.01
N LYS A 407 6.08 -89.99 79.27
CA LYS A 407 6.20 -89.71 77.82
C LYS A 407 7.21 -88.60 77.53
N PHE A 408 7.32 -87.60 78.40
CA PHE A 408 8.33 -86.55 78.27
C PHE A 408 9.76 -87.09 78.47
N SER A 409 9.96 -88.06 79.36
CA SER A 409 11.28 -88.64 79.63
C SER A 409 11.84 -89.44 78.44
N GLU A 410 10.98 -90.09 77.66
CA GLU A 410 11.39 -90.85 76.46
C GLU A 410 11.78 -89.91 75.30
N HIS A 411 11.04 -88.82 75.11
CA HIS A 411 11.35 -87.80 74.11
C HIS A 411 12.70 -87.10 74.35
N LEU A 412 13.03 -86.82 75.63
CA LEU A 412 14.31 -86.20 76.01
C LEU A 412 15.52 -87.08 75.66
N PHE A 413 15.39 -88.40 75.71
CA PHE A 413 16.48 -89.32 75.35
C PHE A 413 16.77 -89.31 73.84
N GLN A 414 15.71 -89.28 73.01
CA GLN A 414 15.85 -89.23 71.55
C GLN A 414 16.56 -87.94 71.09
N LEU A 415 16.12 -86.79 71.62
CA LEU A 415 16.68 -85.48 71.28
C LEU A 415 18.18 -85.35 71.60
N ASN A 416 18.64 -85.99 72.68
CA ASN A 416 20.04 -85.98 73.10
C ASN A 416 20.94 -86.79 72.16
N ASN A 417 20.43 -87.88 71.59
CA ASN A 417 21.16 -88.68 70.59
C ASN A 417 21.34 -87.90 69.28
N GLU A 418 20.32 -87.17 68.82
CA GLU A 418 20.40 -86.30 67.64
C GLU A 418 21.46 -85.21 67.82
N LEU A 419 21.45 -84.52 68.98
CA LEU A 419 22.48 -83.54 69.36
C LEU A 419 23.92 -84.10 69.28
N SER A 420 24.12 -85.36 69.66
CA SER A 420 25.44 -86.01 69.58
C SER A 420 25.92 -86.21 68.13
N SER A 421 24.99 -86.40 67.19
CA SER A 421 25.29 -86.57 65.77
C SER A 421 25.68 -85.25 65.09
N LEU A 422 24.99 -84.16 65.45
CA LEU A 422 25.24 -82.82 64.91
C LEU A 422 26.64 -82.32 65.31
N ARG A 423 27.05 -82.50 66.56
CA ARG A 423 28.40 -82.14 67.04
C ARG A 423 29.54 -82.84 66.28
N LYS A 424 29.34 -84.09 65.83
CA LYS A 424 30.33 -84.80 65.01
C LYS A 424 30.44 -84.20 63.60
N ARG A 425 29.33 -83.67 63.05
CA ARG A 425 29.29 -83.03 61.74
C ARG A 425 29.90 -81.62 61.77
N GLU A 426 29.68 -80.89 62.86
CA GLU A 426 30.32 -79.61 63.16
C GLU A 426 31.86 -79.70 63.10
N GLN A 427 32.45 -80.67 63.82
CA GLN A 427 33.89 -80.93 63.80
C GLN A 427 34.45 -81.25 62.40
N GLN A 428 33.68 -81.91 61.53
CA GLN A 428 34.10 -82.17 60.14
C GLN A 428 34.12 -80.89 59.29
N PHE A 429 33.17 -79.97 59.51
CA PHE A 429 33.18 -78.67 58.85
C PHE A 429 34.34 -77.79 59.29
N ASP A 430 34.74 -77.82 60.57
CA ASP A 430 35.91 -77.07 61.05
C ASP A 430 37.22 -77.51 60.40
N ILE A 431 37.45 -78.82 60.23
CA ILE A 431 38.62 -79.34 59.52
C ILE A 431 38.63 -78.87 58.06
N ASN A 432 37.49 -78.95 57.37
CA ASN A 432 37.37 -78.46 56.00
C ASN A 432 37.62 -76.94 55.92
N ASN A 433 37.06 -76.15 56.84
CA ASN A 433 37.31 -74.70 56.95
C ASN A 433 38.79 -74.37 57.13
N GLN A 434 39.56 -75.17 57.87
CA GLN A 434 41.01 -75.01 58.01
C GLN A 434 41.74 -75.27 56.68
N THR A 435 41.37 -76.33 55.93
CA THR A 435 41.98 -76.61 54.62
C THR A 435 41.71 -75.50 53.60
N TYR A 436 40.47 -74.99 53.53
CA TYR A 436 40.13 -73.86 52.65
C TYR A 436 40.87 -72.56 53.04
N ARG A 437 41.02 -72.26 54.34
CA ARG A 437 41.83 -71.12 54.81
C ARG A 437 43.28 -71.20 54.34
N ASN A 438 43.87 -72.39 54.37
CA ASN A 438 45.25 -72.62 53.89
C ASN A 438 45.37 -72.46 52.36
N GLN A 439 44.38 -72.94 51.59
CA GLN A 439 44.32 -72.74 50.14
C GLN A 439 44.19 -71.24 49.79
N ILE A 440 43.31 -70.51 50.47
CA ILE A 440 43.15 -69.05 50.32
C ILE A 440 44.47 -68.32 50.61
N GLN A 441 45.21 -68.72 51.64
CA GLN A 441 46.51 -68.10 51.94
C GLN A 441 47.58 -68.40 50.87
N SER A 442 47.58 -69.60 50.29
CA SER A 442 48.43 -69.92 49.13
C SER A 442 48.09 -69.05 47.91
N ILE A 443 46.81 -68.82 47.64
CA ILE A 443 46.35 -67.96 46.54
C ILE A 443 46.73 -66.49 46.79
N ARG A 444 46.56 -65.98 48.02
CA ARG A 444 47.03 -64.63 48.41
C ARG A 444 48.54 -64.45 48.19
N ASN A 445 49.33 -65.46 48.56
CA ASN A 445 50.78 -65.45 48.34
C ASN A 445 51.15 -65.50 46.85
N HIS A 446 50.28 -66.01 45.97
CA HIS A 446 50.44 -65.95 44.52
C HIS A 446 50.08 -64.57 43.96
N ILE A 447 48.94 -64.00 44.39
CA ILE A 447 48.52 -62.63 44.04
C ILE A 447 49.64 -61.62 44.39
N HIS A 448 50.19 -61.68 45.61
CA HIS A 448 51.30 -60.79 46.01
C HIS A 448 52.56 -60.88 45.13
N ARG A 449 52.82 -62.03 44.47
CA ARG A 449 53.93 -62.16 43.51
C ARG A 449 53.59 -61.50 42.17
N LEU A 450 52.33 -61.58 41.73
CA LEU A 450 51.84 -60.89 40.54
C LEU A 450 51.83 -59.37 40.78
N ASP A 451 51.41 -58.90 41.96
CA ASP A 451 51.48 -57.48 42.33
C ASP A 451 52.93 -56.96 42.25
N GLN A 452 53.91 -57.71 42.78
CA GLN A 452 55.33 -57.36 42.71
C GLN A 452 55.88 -57.37 41.27
N GLN A 453 55.33 -58.18 40.36
CA GLN A 453 55.66 -58.13 38.94
C GLN A 453 55.03 -56.91 38.26
N LEU A 454 53.79 -56.58 38.62
CA LEU A 454 53.04 -55.43 38.12
C LEU A 454 53.71 -54.10 38.53
N PHE A 455 54.17 -53.96 39.78
CA PHE A 455 54.97 -52.80 40.20
C PHE A 455 56.25 -52.63 39.37
N LYS A 456 56.99 -53.71 39.11
CA LYS A 456 58.19 -53.66 38.25
C LYS A 456 57.87 -53.31 36.80
N GLN A 457 56.71 -53.73 36.30
CA GLN A 457 56.22 -53.30 34.98
C GLN A 457 55.84 -51.82 34.99
N GLN A 458 55.22 -51.30 36.05
CA GLN A 458 54.96 -49.86 36.21
C GLN A 458 56.25 -49.04 36.27
N GLU A 459 57.25 -49.45 37.05
CA GLU A 459 58.58 -48.81 37.09
C GLU A 459 59.22 -48.76 35.69
N LEU A 460 59.14 -49.85 34.92
CA LEU A 460 59.68 -49.94 33.57
C LEU A 460 58.89 -49.07 32.57
N ILE A 461 57.55 -48.99 32.71
CA ILE A 461 56.71 -48.06 31.93
C ILE A 461 57.07 -46.61 32.26
N TYR A 462 57.18 -46.23 33.54
CA TYR A 462 57.59 -44.87 33.94
C TYR A 462 58.99 -44.51 33.42
N HIS A 463 59.93 -45.47 33.39
CA HIS A 463 61.23 -45.26 32.77
C HIS A 463 61.14 -45.04 31.25
N GLN A 464 60.32 -45.83 30.55
CA GLN A 464 60.06 -45.66 29.12
C GLN A 464 59.34 -44.34 28.81
N ASP A 465 58.36 -43.93 29.61
CA ASP A 465 57.67 -42.64 29.48
C ASP A 465 58.60 -41.45 29.77
N PHE A 466 59.54 -41.59 30.72
CA PHE A 466 60.59 -40.57 30.92
C PHE A 466 61.49 -40.45 29.69
N VAL A 467 61.99 -41.58 29.16
CA VAL A 467 62.81 -41.59 27.94
C VAL A 467 62.03 -41.00 26.76
N LYS A 468 60.77 -41.40 26.57
CA LYS A 468 59.83 -40.84 25.59
C LYS A 468 59.70 -39.32 25.75
N GLN A 469 59.44 -38.80 26.95
CA GLN A 469 59.39 -37.35 27.20
C GLN A 469 60.72 -36.65 26.90
N THR A 470 61.89 -37.27 27.11
CA THR A 470 63.17 -36.66 26.70
C THR A 470 63.35 -36.64 25.19
N ILE A 471 62.86 -37.67 24.48
CA ILE A 471 62.86 -37.74 23.01
C ILE A 471 61.86 -36.73 22.45
N GLU A 472 60.63 -36.65 22.95
CA GLU A 472 59.61 -35.66 22.59
C GLU A 472 60.14 -34.24 22.83
N ARG A 473 60.71 -33.93 24.00
CA ARG A 473 61.35 -32.61 24.25
C ARG A 473 62.51 -32.30 23.30
N ARG A 474 63.19 -33.31 22.74
CA ARG A 474 64.22 -33.13 21.69
C ARG A 474 63.58 -32.98 20.30
N LEU A 475 62.52 -33.72 20.03
CA LEU A 475 61.76 -33.74 18.78
C LEU A 475 61.05 -32.40 18.55
N ASN A 476 60.33 -31.90 19.56
CA ASN A 476 59.62 -30.62 19.52
C ASN A 476 60.60 -29.45 19.34
N ARG A 477 61.79 -29.51 19.97
CA ARG A 477 62.89 -28.55 19.72
C ARG A 477 63.40 -28.60 18.28
N LEU A 478 63.45 -29.77 17.64
CA LEU A 478 63.85 -29.94 16.24
C LEU A 478 62.74 -29.50 15.26
N PHE A 479 61.47 -29.67 15.62
CA PHE A 479 60.31 -29.11 14.90
C PHE A 479 60.10 -27.60 15.15
N GLY A 480 60.90 -26.98 16.01
CA GLY A 480 60.89 -25.53 16.22
C GLY A 480 59.92 -25.01 17.28
N GLU A 481 59.25 -25.90 18.04
CA GLU A 481 58.44 -25.49 19.20
C GLU A 481 59.35 -24.92 20.30
N LYS A 482 59.19 -23.62 20.53
CA LYS A 482 59.86 -22.89 21.62
C LYS A 482 59.02 -22.98 22.89
N SER A 483 59.66 -22.88 24.06
CA SER A 483 58.98 -22.91 25.37
C SER A 483 57.75 -22.00 25.39
N ASN A 484 56.63 -22.50 25.94
CA ASN A 484 55.31 -21.86 25.90
C ASN A 484 55.32 -20.38 26.34
N GLU A 485 56.20 -20.02 27.28
CA GLU A 485 56.41 -18.65 27.73
C GLU A 485 56.85 -17.72 26.59
N LYS A 486 57.82 -18.13 25.77
CA LYS A 486 58.27 -17.38 24.59
C LYS A 486 57.25 -17.44 23.44
N SER A 487 56.45 -18.51 23.35
CA SER A 487 55.27 -18.51 22.46
C SER A 487 54.30 -17.42 22.90
N SER A 488 53.90 -17.40 24.17
CA SER A 488 52.98 -16.42 24.77
C SER A 488 53.49 -14.97 24.64
N GLU A 489 54.79 -14.72 24.84
CA GLU A 489 55.41 -13.43 24.53
C GLU A 489 55.22 -13.06 23.05
N THR A 490 55.60 -13.92 22.11
CA THR A 490 55.43 -13.63 20.68
C THR A 490 53.96 -13.53 20.26
N GLU A 491 53.05 -14.31 20.85
CA GLU A 491 51.62 -14.25 20.61
C GLU A 491 51.01 -12.96 21.15
N SER A 492 51.41 -12.51 22.34
CA SER A 492 50.98 -11.22 22.88
C SER A 492 51.49 -10.06 22.01
N LYS A 493 52.73 -10.17 21.51
CA LYS A 493 53.30 -9.23 20.52
C LYS A 493 52.54 -9.24 19.20
N ILE A 494 52.15 -10.42 18.70
CA ILE A 494 51.33 -10.59 17.49
C ILE A 494 49.91 -10.05 17.70
N ARG A 495 49.30 -10.25 18.88
CA ARG A 495 47.97 -9.69 19.22
C ARG A 495 48.04 -8.17 19.33
N GLN A 496 49.09 -7.60 19.95
CA GLN A 496 49.34 -6.16 19.95
C GLN A 496 49.49 -5.61 18.52
N LEU A 497 50.39 -6.19 17.72
CA LEU A 497 50.63 -5.77 16.34
C LEU A 497 49.40 -5.95 15.44
N LYS A 498 48.56 -6.96 15.65
CA LYS A 498 47.26 -7.11 14.97
C LYS A 498 46.28 -6.03 15.39
N ASN A 499 46.11 -5.79 16.69
CA ASN A 499 45.22 -4.74 17.19
C ASN A 499 45.66 -3.35 16.70
N ASP A 500 46.97 -3.09 16.64
CA ASP A 500 47.52 -1.82 16.17
C ASP A 500 47.47 -1.70 14.63
N PHE A 501 47.59 -2.80 13.89
CA PHE A 501 47.29 -2.86 12.46
C PHE A 501 45.81 -2.63 12.17
N GLU A 502 44.89 -3.23 12.95
CA GLU A 502 43.44 -3.02 12.81
C GLU A 502 43.04 -1.57 13.14
N LYS A 503 43.64 -0.95 14.18
CA LYS A 503 43.49 0.49 14.43
C LYS A 503 44.00 1.31 13.26
N LYS A 504 45.25 1.10 12.81
CA LYS A 504 45.85 1.85 11.71
C LYS A 504 45.14 1.64 10.38
N LYS A 505 44.55 0.46 10.16
CA LYS A 505 43.62 0.21 9.06
C LYS A 505 42.34 1.02 9.24
N SER A 506 41.70 1.01 10.41
CA SER A 506 40.49 1.81 10.64
C SER A 506 40.73 3.32 10.52
N GLU A 507 41.90 3.81 10.93
CA GLU A 507 42.36 5.19 10.69
C GLU A 507 42.57 5.46 9.19
N HIS A 508 43.18 4.52 8.45
CA HIS A 508 43.35 4.63 7.01
C HIS A 508 42.02 4.60 6.26
N ASP A 509 41.12 3.68 6.58
CA ASP A 509 39.77 3.56 6.00
C ASP A 509 38.95 4.84 6.29
N GLN A 510 39.10 5.45 7.48
CA GLN A 510 38.51 6.76 7.82
C GLN A 510 39.13 7.92 7.03
N LEU A 511 40.46 7.97 6.89
CA LEU A 511 41.15 8.99 6.11
C LEU A 511 40.86 8.86 4.61
N GLU A 512 40.72 7.64 4.09
CA GLU A 512 40.33 7.38 2.71
C GLU A 512 38.87 7.80 2.46
N TYR A 513 37.97 7.56 3.42
CA TYR A 513 36.60 8.08 3.39
C TYR A 513 36.57 9.62 3.42
N GLN A 514 37.29 10.26 4.35
CA GLN A 514 37.42 11.72 4.41
C GLN A 514 38.00 12.29 3.12
N MET A 515 39.04 11.66 2.55
CA MET A 515 39.62 12.06 1.28
C MET A 515 38.61 11.93 0.14
N LYS A 516 37.79 10.87 0.10
CA LYS A 516 36.70 10.70 -0.88
C LYS A 516 35.62 11.78 -0.74
N VAL A 517 35.24 12.15 0.48
CA VAL A 517 34.30 13.26 0.75
C VAL A 517 34.89 14.58 0.24
N VAL A 518 36.10 14.93 0.64
CA VAL A 518 36.79 16.17 0.20
C VAL A 518 37.00 16.20 -1.32
N HIS A 519 37.24 15.06 -1.98
CA HIS A 519 37.31 15.01 -3.45
C HIS A 519 35.96 15.28 -4.13
N GLU A 520 34.83 14.84 -3.55
CA GLU A 520 33.51 15.14 -4.11
C GLU A 520 33.08 16.58 -3.78
N GLU A 521 33.42 17.11 -2.60
CA GLU A 521 33.26 18.53 -2.26
C GLU A 521 34.06 19.44 -3.21
N LEU A 522 35.33 19.10 -3.48
CA LEU A 522 36.15 19.82 -4.47
C LEU A 522 35.59 19.73 -5.90
N ARG A 523 34.93 18.63 -6.26
CA ARG A 523 34.23 18.49 -7.56
C ARG A 523 32.97 19.35 -7.63
N ILE A 524 32.21 19.45 -6.54
CA ILE A 524 31.05 20.34 -6.44
C ILE A 524 31.51 21.81 -6.51
N VAL A 525 32.45 22.21 -5.66
CA VAL A 525 33.02 23.58 -5.66
C VAL A 525 33.63 23.93 -7.01
N LYS A 526 34.33 23.00 -7.67
CA LYS A 526 34.85 23.25 -9.03
C LYS A 526 33.72 23.40 -10.05
N ARG A 527 32.70 22.53 -10.04
CA ARG A 527 31.54 22.64 -10.93
C ARG A 527 30.84 23.99 -10.74
N ASP A 528 30.64 24.42 -9.50
CA ASP A 528 29.92 25.64 -9.18
C ASP A 528 30.76 26.89 -9.50
N PHE A 529 32.09 26.81 -9.37
CA PHE A 529 33.03 27.80 -9.89
C PHE A 529 33.00 27.88 -11.42
N ASP A 530 33.05 26.73 -12.12
CA ASP A 530 32.98 26.67 -13.59
C ASP A 530 31.64 27.24 -14.08
N GLN A 531 30.52 26.94 -13.41
CA GLN A 531 29.21 27.53 -13.69
C GLN A 531 29.19 29.05 -13.44
N SER A 532 29.67 29.51 -12.28
CA SER A 532 29.75 30.94 -11.96
C SER A 532 30.64 31.70 -12.95
N ASN A 533 31.69 31.05 -13.48
CA ASN A 533 32.54 31.61 -14.52
C ASN A 533 31.82 31.67 -15.89
N THR A 534 30.98 30.68 -16.24
CA THR A 534 30.11 30.80 -17.42
C THR A 534 29.05 31.90 -17.28
N GLU A 535 28.39 32.01 -16.12
CA GLU A 535 27.43 33.09 -15.83
C GLU A 535 28.12 34.47 -15.89
N LYS A 536 29.32 34.59 -15.33
CA LYS A 536 30.16 35.80 -15.43
C LYS A 536 30.49 36.15 -16.88
N ASN A 537 30.81 35.17 -17.72
CA ASN A 537 31.09 35.40 -19.14
C ASN A 537 29.83 35.84 -19.89
N GLU A 538 28.68 35.21 -19.64
CA GLU A 538 27.40 35.70 -20.16
C GLU A 538 27.09 37.14 -19.72
N PHE A 539 27.37 37.50 -18.45
CA PHE A 539 27.18 38.87 -17.97
C PHE A 539 28.17 39.84 -18.61
N ASN A 540 29.41 39.44 -18.88
CA ASN A 540 30.37 40.25 -19.64
C ASN A 540 29.91 40.46 -21.10
N GLU A 541 29.38 39.42 -21.76
CA GLU A 541 28.82 39.54 -23.11
C GLU A 541 27.59 40.44 -23.15
N LYS A 542 26.67 40.30 -22.18
CA LYS A 542 25.50 41.18 -22.02
C LYS A 542 25.93 42.61 -21.72
N PHE A 543 26.96 42.82 -20.90
CA PHE A 543 27.54 44.14 -20.62
C PHE A 543 28.13 44.78 -21.89
N LEU A 544 28.94 44.04 -22.66
CA LEU A 544 29.47 44.49 -23.95
C LEU A 544 28.36 44.80 -24.97
N GLN A 545 27.27 44.03 -24.97
CA GLN A 545 26.09 44.34 -25.78
C GLN A 545 25.41 45.65 -25.32
N PHE A 546 25.21 45.85 -24.01
CA PHE A 546 24.65 47.10 -23.48
C PHE A 546 25.56 48.32 -23.72
N ASP A 547 26.88 48.16 -23.62
CA ASP A 547 27.86 49.19 -24.01
C ASP A 547 27.73 49.53 -25.51
N LEU A 548 27.60 48.53 -26.38
CA LEU A 548 27.40 48.75 -27.82
C LEU A 548 26.05 49.43 -28.10
N TYR A 549 24.95 49.01 -27.46
CA TYR A 549 23.65 49.67 -27.57
C TYR A 549 23.70 51.12 -27.09
N THR A 550 24.38 51.40 -25.97
CA THR A 550 24.55 52.75 -25.43
C THR A 550 25.37 53.62 -26.39
N ASN A 551 26.51 53.11 -26.88
CA ASN A 551 27.35 53.80 -27.85
C ASN A 551 26.64 54.04 -29.20
N LEU A 552 25.73 53.16 -29.62
CA LEU A 552 24.90 53.35 -30.81
C LEU A 552 23.78 54.37 -30.56
N SER A 553 23.13 54.31 -29.40
CA SER A 553 22.13 55.28 -28.94
C SER A 553 22.73 56.69 -28.89
N ASP A 554 23.90 56.87 -28.26
CA ASP A 554 24.59 58.16 -28.19
C ASP A 554 24.98 58.71 -29.56
N LYS A 555 25.38 57.85 -30.49
CA LYS A 555 25.66 58.24 -31.89
C LYS A 555 24.39 58.63 -32.63
N MET A 556 23.27 57.96 -32.38
CA MET A 556 21.97 58.30 -32.97
C MET A 556 21.40 59.59 -32.36
N MET A 557 21.52 59.79 -31.05
CA MET A 557 21.12 61.01 -30.35
C MET A 557 21.92 62.24 -30.80
N LYS A 558 23.23 62.07 -31.08
CA LYS A 558 24.04 63.14 -31.70
C LYS A 558 23.51 63.48 -33.09
N LYS A 559 23.39 62.50 -33.99
CA LYS A 559 22.81 62.70 -35.33
C LYS A 559 21.44 63.38 -35.30
N LEU A 560 20.52 62.93 -34.44
CA LEU A 560 19.19 63.53 -34.30
C LEU A 560 19.24 64.97 -33.75
N ASN A 561 20.28 65.33 -32.98
CA ASN A 561 20.48 66.70 -32.56
C ASN A 561 21.11 67.56 -33.67
N ASP A 562 22.06 67.00 -34.44
CA ASP A 562 22.67 67.63 -35.61
C ASP A 562 21.59 67.90 -36.69
N GLU A 563 20.80 66.90 -37.05
CA GLU A 563 19.65 66.98 -37.97
C GLU A 563 18.58 67.99 -37.50
N LYS A 564 18.36 68.09 -36.17
CA LYS A 564 17.48 69.10 -35.56
C LYS A 564 18.07 70.51 -35.66
N GLU A 565 19.37 70.67 -35.52
CA GLU A 565 20.04 71.98 -35.65
C GLU A 565 20.05 72.45 -37.10
N ASP A 566 20.32 71.56 -38.06
CA ASP A 566 20.14 71.81 -39.50
C ASP A 566 18.67 72.16 -39.82
N SER A 567 17.70 71.42 -39.29
CA SER A 567 16.26 71.71 -39.47
C SER A 567 15.87 73.09 -38.89
N LEU A 568 16.48 73.50 -37.78
CA LEU A 568 16.26 74.83 -37.19
C LEU A 568 16.89 75.94 -38.05
N VAL A 569 18.04 75.68 -38.68
CA VAL A 569 18.65 76.59 -39.66
C VAL A 569 17.75 76.71 -40.90
N GLU A 570 17.24 75.60 -41.44
CA GLU A 570 16.32 75.59 -42.59
C GLU A 570 15.01 76.33 -42.26
N ILE A 571 14.40 76.08 -41.10
CA ILE A 571 13.19 76.81 -40.64
C ILE A 571 13.46 78.32 -40.54
N ASN A 572 14.65 78.73 -40.10
CA ASN A 572 15.01 80.14 -40.03
C ASN A 572 15.28 80.75 -41.43
N LEU A 573 15.89 79.99 -42.35
CA LEU A 573 16.04 80.39 -43.75
C LEU A 573 14.67 80.57 -44.43
N LEU A 574 13.79 79.57 -44.32
CA LEU A 574 12.43 79.58 -44.85
C LEU A 574 11.58 80.70 -44.23
N ARG A 575 11.80 81.09 -42.96
CA ARG A 575 11.17 82.27 -42.36
C ARG A 575 11.61 83.58 -43.03
N VAL A 576 12.90 83.72 -43.36
CA VAL A 576 13.42 84.88 -44.09
C VAL A 576 12.86 84.92 -45.52
N GLU A 577 12.82 83.79 -46.21
CA GLU A 577 12.22 83.70 -47.55
C GLU A 577 10.72 83.96 -47.55
N LEU A 578 9.98 83.42 -46.58
CA LEU A 578 8.54 83.62 -46.43
C LEU A 578 8.19 85.08 -46.10
N ASN A 579 9.03 85.78 -45.35
CA ASN A 579 8.88 87.22 -45.16
C ASN A 579 9.15 87.98 -46.46
N ARG A 580 10.25 87.69 -47.17
CA ARG A 580 10.54 88.27 -48.49
C ARG A 580 9.41 88.04 -49.51
N LEU A 581 8.77 86.86 -49.48
CA LEU A 581 7.63 86.52 -50.34
C LEU A 581 6.34 87.23 -49.90
N LYS A 582 6.11 87.43 -48.59
CA LYS A 582 5.01 88.29 -48.11
C LYS A 582 5.17 89.73 -48.59
N ASP A 583 6.37 90.29 -48.52
CA ASP A 583 6.63 91.67 -48.96
C ASP A 583 6.35 91.82 -50.47
N ILE A 584 6.81 90.86 -51.28
CA ILE A 584 6.52 90.80 -52.72
C ILE A 584 5.00 90.64 -52.99
N LEU A 585 4.32 89.77 -52.24
CA LEU A 585 2.88 89.56 -52.37
C LEU A 585 2.07 90.80 -51.95
N HIS A 586 2.49 91.51 -50.92
CA HIS A 586 1.86 92.74 -50.45
C HIS A 586 1.94 93.82 -51.53
N ASN A 587 3.14 94.09 -52.05
CA ASN A 587 3.37 95.00 -53.16
C ASN A 587 2.53 94.61 -54.40
N SER A 588 2.48 93.31 -54.74
CA SER A 588 1.65 92.82 -55.85
C SER A 588 0.15 93.03 -55.59
N SER A 589 -0.32 92.81 -54.35
CA SER A 589 -1.71 93.03 -53.96
C SER A 589 -2.12 94.50 -54.09
N GLU A 590 -1.24 95.44 -53.77
CA GLU A 590 -1.48 96.88 -53.96
C GLU A 590 -1.58 97.25 -55.45
N THR A 591 -0.68 96.74 -56.29
CA THR A 591 -0.75 96.93 -57.76
C THR A 591 -1.99 96.29 -58.38
N ASN A 592 -2.42 95.11 -57.92
CA ASN A 592 -3.64 94.47 -58.40
C ASN A 592 -4.90 95.22 -57.91
N SER A 593 -4.92 95.73 -56.68
CA SER A 593 -6.06 96.48 -56.14
C SER A 593 -6.30 97.78 -56.91
N THR A 594 -5.22 98.49 -57.28
CA THR A 594 -5.31 99.71 -58.10
C THR A 594 -5.73 99.43 -59.55
N LEU A 595 -5.29 98.30 -60.14
CA LEU A 595 -5.77 97.85 -61.46
C LEU A 595 -7.23 97.36 -61.45
N GLU A 596 -7.68 96.68 -60.39
CA GLU A 596 -9.07 96.24 -60.21
C GLU A 596 -10.02 97.45 -60.15
N GLN A 597 -9.64 98.52 -59.44
CA GLN A 597 -10.41 99.77 -59.37
C GLN A 597 -10.59 100.38 -60.78
N GLN A 598 -9.51 100.57 -61.53
CA GLN A 598 -9.55 101.07 -62.92
C GLN A 598 -10.41 100.18 -63.84
N ARG A 599 -10.34 98.84 -63.68
CA ARG A 599 -11.15 97.90 -64.46
C ARG A 599 -12.66 98.05 -64.18
N ILE A 600 -13.03 98.26 -62.91
CA ILE A 600 -14.44 98.39 -62.49
C ILE A 600 -15.06 99.67 -63.08
N GLU A 601 -14.33 100.78 -63.08
CA GLU A 601 -14.75 102.05 -63.69
C GLU A 601 -15.06 101.89 -65.18
N ILE A 602 -14.14 101.25 -65.94
CA ILE A 602 -14.32 100.97 -67.37
C ILE A 602 -15.51 100.02 -67.61
N GLN A 603 -15.67 98.98 -66.80
CA GLN A 603 -16.79 98.04 -66.94
C GLN A 603 -18.15 98.68 -66.68
N LYS A 604 -18.24 99.68 -65.78
CA LYS A 604 -19.48 100.40 -65.50
C LYS A 604 -19.98 101.15 -66.74
N ALA A 605 -19.13 102.00 -67.32
CA ALA A 605 -19.44 102.74 -68.55
C ALA A 605 -19.84 101.82 -69.72
N MET A 606 -19.17 100.66 -69.85
CA MET A 606 -19.47 99.67 -70.89
C MET A 606 -20.80 98.92 -70.70
N LYS A 607 -21.34 98.86 -69.47
CA LYS A 607 -22.68 98.28 -69.22
C LYS A 607 -23.78 99.26 -69.58
N GLU A 608 -23.65 100.51 -69.14
CA GLU A 608 -24.62 101.59 -69.39
C GLU A 608 -24.90 101.75 -70.89
N ARG A 609 -23.84 101.76 -71.72
CA ARG A 609 -23.96 101.85 -73.19
C ARG A 609 -24.60 100.61 -73.86
N ARG A 610 -24.55 99.43 -73.23
CA ARG A 610 -25.20 98.21 -73.76
C ARG A 610 -26.71 98.21 -73.52
N THR A 611 -27.16 98.69 -72.36
CA THR A 611 -28.59 98.77 -72.01
C THR A 611 -29.37 99.69 -72.96
N GLU A 612 -28.78 100.82 -73.37
CA GLU A 612 -29.37 101.73 -74.37
C GLU A 612 -29.62 101.03 -75.72
N VAL A 613 -28.65 100.27 -76.21
CA VAL A 613 -28.75 99.54 -77.49
C VAL A 613 -29.81 98.43 -77.40
N GLN A 614 -29.86 97.69 -76.30
CA GLN A 614 -30.85 96.62 -76.11
C GLN A 614 -32.28 97.15 -76.13
N ALA A 615 -32.58 98.26 -75.43
CA ALA A 615 -33.90 98.88 -75.42
C ALA A 615 -34.39 99.22 -76.84
N ASN A 616 -33.51 99.82 -77.66
CA ASN A 616 -33.80 100.15 -79.06
C ASN A 616 -34.11 98.89 -79.90
N THR A 617 -33.35 97.80 -79.74
CA THR A 617 -33.62 96.56 -80.50
C THR A 617 -34.95 95.88 -80.13
N HIS A 618 -35.41 96.01 -78.88
CA HIS A 618 -36.68 95.44 -78.45
C HIS A 618 -37.89 96.14 -79.09
N LEU A 619 -37.83 97.47 -79.19
CA LEU A 619 -38.88 98.30 -79.78
C LEU A 619 -39.21 97.89 -81.23
N PHE A 620 -38.20 97.57 -82.03
CA PHE A 620 -38.38 97.13 -83.42
C PHE A 620 -39.02 95.73 -83.52
N ARG A 621 -38.71 94.81 -82.60
CA ARG A 621 -39.30 93.45 -82.59
C ARG A 621 -40.80 93.45 -82.31
N LEU A 622 -41.26 94.32 -81.40
CA LEU A 622 -42.69 94.47 -81.09
C LEU A 622 -43.49 94.89 -82.33
N ARG A 623 -42.99 95.89 -83.08
CA ARG A 623 -43.65 96.38 -84.32
C ARG A 623 -43.78 95.31 -85.40
N TYR A 624 -42.82 94.37 -85.48
CA TYR A 624 -42.86 93.28 -86.46
C TYR A 624 -43.93 92.22 -86.11
N ASN A 625 -44.10 91.89 -84.83
CA ASN A 625 -45.05 90.86 -84.42
C ASN A 625 -46.52 91.28 -84.57
N ASP A 626 -46.83 92.56 -84.39
CA ASP A 626 -48.21 93.07 -84.44
C ASP A 626 -48.84 92.99 -85.85
N GLU A 627 -48.05 93.11 -86.91
CA GLU A 627 -48.54 92.85 -88.28
C GLU A 627 -48.74 91.35 -88.58
N ARG A 628 -48.02 90.48 -87.85
CA ARG A 628 -48.12 89.02 -88.03
C ARG A 628 -49.40 88.44 -87.41
N THR A 629 -49.90 89.01 -86.31
CA THR A 629 -51.14 88.56 -85.65
C THR A 629 -52.38 88.88 -86.49
N LYS A 630 -52.44 90.07 -87.09
CA LYS A 630 -53.56 90.56 -87.94
C LYS A 630 -53.81 89.66 -89.17
N LYS A 631 -52.76 89.04 -89.71
CA LYS A 631 -52.89 88.06 -90.80
C LYS A 631 -53.47 86.71 -90.34
N ALA A 632 -53.26 86.34 -89.06
CA ALA A 632 -53.72 85.06 -88.53
C ALA A 632 -55.23 85.05 -88.21
N THR A 633 -55.78 86.15 -87.68
CA THR A 633 -57.19 86.23 -87.27
C THR A 633 -58.15 86.00 -88.44
N ILE A 634 -57.89 86.63 -89.60
CA ILE A 634 -58.68 86.47 -90.85
C ILE A 634 -58.79 85.00 -91.27
N SER A 635 -57.77 84.18 -90.99
CA SER A 635 -57.78 82.74 -91.32
C SER A 635 -58.68 81.89 -90.40
N THR A 636 -59.05 82.38 -89.21
CA THR A 636 -59.78 81.57 -88.21
C THR A 636 -61.30 81.61 -88.39
N GLU A 637 -61.86 82.76 -88.79
CA GLU A 637 -63.32 82.92 -88.90
C GLU A 637 -63.91 82.08 -90.03
N LEU A 638 -63.15 81.88 -91.12
CA LEU A 638 -63.50 81.03 -92.24
C LEU A 638 -63.71 79.57 -91.77
N ALA A 639 -62.86 79.07 -90.86
CA ALA A 639 -63.00 77.75 -90.27
C ALA A 639 -64.18 77.65 -89.29
N MET A 640 -64.49 78.72 -88.53
CA MET A 640 -65.58 78.71 -87.55
C MET A 640 -66.98 78.59 -88.16
N ARG A 641 -67.19 79.02 -89.42
CA ARG A 641 -68.46 78.81 -90.12
C ARG A 641 -68.75 77.33 -90.43
N ILE A 642 -67.73 76.49 -90.53
CA ILE A 642 -67.86 75.06 -90.85
C ILE A 642 -68.28 74.26 -89.60
N THR A 643 -67.69 74.57 -88.44
CA THR A 643 -67.79 73.71 -87.25
C THR A 643 -69.15 73.77 -86.55
N LYS A 644 -69.77 74.95 -86.42
CA LYS A 644 -70.94 75.13 -85.54
C LYS A 644 -72.23 74.43 -86.04
N ILE A 645 -72.26 74.04 -87.32
CA ILE A 645 -73.31 73.18 -87.91
C ILE A 645 -73.30 71.75 -87.33
N THR A 646 -72.18 71.29 -86.75
CA THR A 646 -71.97 69.87 -86.41
C THR A 646 -72.31 69.46 -84.97
N LYS A 647 -72.46 70.39 -84.02
CA LYS A 647 -72.47 70.12 -82.56
C LYS A 647 -73.46 70.96 -81.72
N LEU A 648 -74.73 71.22 -82.05
CA LEU A 648 -75.81 70.36 -82.54
C LEU A 648 -75.86 68.91 -82.00
N LYS A 649 -77.09 68.39 -81.93
CA LYS A 649 -77.50 66.98 -81.78
C LYS A 649 -77.10 66.16 -80.53
N GLN A 650 -75.99 66.42 -79.82
CA GLN A 650 -75.37 65.34 -79.00
C GLN A 650 -75.80 65.17 -77.52
N ARG A 651 -75.56 66.11 -76.58
CA ARG A 651 -75.52 65.81 -75.11
C ARG A 651 -76.15 66.91 -74.22
N TYR A 652 -76.81 66.68 -73.06
CA TYR A 652 -77.13 65.50 -72.21
C TYR A 652 -75.95 64.77 -71.46
N GLU A 653 -75.71 64.98 -70.13
CA GLU A 653 -74.83 64.17 -69.18
C GLU A 653 -74.85 64.65 -67.65
N GLY A 654 -74.06 64.06 -66.70
CA GLY A 654 -74.05 64.28 -65.19
C GLY A 654 -72.64 64.10 -64.48
N TYR A 655 -72.35 63.98 -63.15
CA TYR A 655 -73.05 63.85 -61.81
C TYR A 655 -72.14 64.28 -60.57
N ALA A 656 -72.34 63.86 -59.28
CA ALA A 656 -71.78 64.49 -58.02
C ALA A 656 -71.49 63.62 -56.70
N LEU A 657 -70.81 64.15 -55.61
CA LEU A 657 -70.87 63.90 -54.07
C LEU A 657 -69.62 63.43 -53.14
N ILE A 658 -69.60 63.72 -51.75
CA ILE A 658 -68.90 63.10 -50.48
C ILE A 658 -67.74 63.82 -49.59
N ILE A 659 -67.56 63.61 -48.21
CA ILE A 659 -66.65 64.35 -47.16
C ILE A 659 -66.41 63.75 -45.64
N ASP A 660 -65.49 64.29 -44.73
CA ASP A 660 -65.26 64.27 -43.16
C ASP A 660 -64.46 63.14 -42.29
N THR A 661 -63.95 63.10 -40.98
CA THR A 661 -63.55 63.86 -39.65
C THR A 661 -62.82 62.92 -38.52
N VAL A 662 -62.34 63.07 -37.19
CA VAL A 662 -61.87 64.01 -36.04
C VAL A 662 -61.20 63.29 -34.72
N SER A 663 -60.83 63.90 -33.51
CA SER A 663 -59.84 63.46 -32.37
C SER A 663 -60.16 63.61 -30.77
N SER A 664 -59.21 63.47 -29.74
CA SER A 664 -59.42 63.32 -28.19
C SER A 664 -58.35 63.83 -27.07
N GLU A 665 -58.29 63.32 -25.76
CA GLU A 665 -57.22 63.31 -24.59
C GLU A 665 -57.43 63.95 -23.09
N GLU A 666 -56.67 63.56 -21.96
CA GLU A 666 -56.23 64.22 -20.58
C GLU A 666 -56.05 63.42 -19.15
N GLU A 667 -55.77 64.02 -17.90
CA GLU A 667 -55.34 63.44 -16.51
C GLU A 667 -56.30 63.53 -15.19
N ASN A 668 -55.90 63.88 -13.91
CA ASN A 668 -56.47 63.34 -12.58
C ASN A 668 -56.78 64.29 -11.30
N LEU A 669 -57.78 64.05 -10.36
CA LEU A 669 -57.98 64.72 -8.97
C LEU A 669 -59.18 64.33 -7.97
N LEU A 670 -58.94 64.34 -6.61
CA LEU A 670 -59.76 64.62 -5.33
C LEU A 670 -60.96 63.76 -4.70
N ILE A 671 -61.52 64.20 -3.52
CA ILE A 671 -62.03 63.36 -2.36
C ILE A 671 -63.15 63.95 -1.41
N GLN A 672 -63.97 63.06 -0.77
CA GLN A 672 -64.82 63.11 0.48
C GLN A 672 -65.88 64.23 0.81
N ALA A 673 -67.01 63.83 1.45
CA ALA A 673 -67.33 64.21 2.87
C ALA A 673 -68.73 63.78 3.43
N GLN A 674 -69.84 64.08 2.75
CA GLN A 674 -70.85 64.91 3.46
C GLN A 674 -72.02 64.27 4.26
N HIS A 675 -72.63 63.13 3.87
CA HIS A 675 -73.95 62.74 4.45
C HIS A 675 -74.11 61.33 5.05
N ILE A 676 -73.78 61.26 6.35
CA ILE A 676 -73.99 60.15 7.30
C ILE A 676 -75.48 59.83 7.62
N ILE A 677 -76.42 60.65 7.13
CA ILE A 677 -77.80 60.76 7.65
C ILE A 677 -78.73 59.56 7.30
N LYS A 678 -78.50 58.85 6.19
CA LYS A 678 -79.44 57.80 5.69
C LYS A 678 -79.47 56.49 6.51
N SER A 679 -78.57 56.30 7.46
CA SER A 679 -78.41 55.03 8.19
C SER A 679 -79.45 54.76 9.29
N ALA A 680 -80.17 55.79 9.77
CA ALA A 680 -81.04 55.68 10.95
C ALA A 680 -82.42 55.03 10.68
N GLN A 681 -83.00 55.24 9.49
CA GLN A 681 -84.41 54.91 9.21
C GLN A 681 -84.65 53.42 8.91
N MET A 682 -83.63 52.65 8.54
CA MET A 682 -83.77 51.23 8.15
C MET A 682 -83.99 50.25 9.31
N LYS A 683 -84.10 50.71 10.57
CA LYS A 683 -84.02 49.83 11.75
C LYS A 683 -85.38 49.39 12.32
N GLU A 684 -86.47 50.09 12.02
CA GLU A 684 -87.76 49.87 12.71
C GLU A 684 -88.69 48.91 11.95
N ASP A 685 -88.78 49.03 10.61
CA ASP A 685 -89.64 48.16 9.77
C ASP A 685 -89.26 46.67 9.81
N LEU A 686 -87.97 46.37 10.04
CA LEU A 686 -87.43 45.00 10.02
C LEU A 686 -87.92 44.12 11.18
N LEU A 687 -88.31 44.71 12.31
CA LEU A 687 -88.75 43.93 13.49
C LEU A 687 -90.12 43.27 13.26
N ARG A 688 -91.03 43.91 12.51
CA ARG A 688 -92.40 43.41 12.31
C ARG A 688 -92.52 42.19 11.38
N GLN A 689 -91.43 41.74 10.77
CA GLN A 689 -91.41 40.58 9.87
C GLN A 689 -90.83 39.31 10.52
N GLY A 690 -90.27 39.39 11.74
CA GLY A 690 -89.74 38.23 12.45
C GLY A 690 -90.84 37.31 13.00
N ASP A 691 -91.72 37.85 13.83
CA ASP A 691 -92.70 37.13 14.67
C ASP A 691 -93.60 36.15 13.89
N GLN A 692 -93.88 36.42 12.60
CA GLN A 692 -94.75 35.57 11.78
C GLN A 692 -94.01 34.35 11.17
N LEU A 693 -92.68 34.39 11.05
CA LEU A 693 -91.89 33.28 10.52
C LEU A 693 -91.62 32.21 11.59
N GLU A 694 -91.34 32.60 12.84
CA GLU A 694 -91.06 31.65 13.94
C GLU A 694 -92.21 30.66 14.17
N ALA A 695 -93.46 31.12 14.05
CA ALA A 695 -94.65 30.27 14.20
C ALA A 695 -94.76 29.14 13.15
N SER A 696 -94.06 29.26 12.01
CA SER A 696 -93.98 28.20 11.01
C SER A 696 -92.87 27.18 11.31
N VAL A 697 -91.72 27.65 11.81
CA VAL A 697 -90.54 26.84 12.15
C VAL A 697 -90.86 25.80 13.23
N MET A 698 -91.57 26.22 14.28
CA MET A 698 -91.89 25.38 15.44
C MET A 698 -92.73 24.13 15.12
N LYS A 699 -93.38 24.07 13.95
CA LYS A 699 -94.08 22.85 13.48
C LYS A 699 -93.12 21.90 12.74
N ALA A 700 -92.30 22.42 11.82
CA ALA A 700 -91.32 21.63 11.09
C ALA A 700 -90.29 20.97 12.05
N GLU A 701 -89.94 21.63 13.14
CA GLU A 701 -89.05 21.05 14.15
C GLU A 701 -89.58 19.79 14.85
N THR A 702 -90.90 19.67 15.06
CA THR A 702 -91.44 18.49 15.77
C THR A 702 -91.46 17.24 14.88
N GLU A 703 -91.67 17.42 13.58
CA GLU A 703 -91.59 16.34 12.59
C GLU A 703 -90.13 15.93 12.31
N LEU A 704 -89.19 16.89 12.28
CA LEU A 704 -87.75 16.61 12.21
C LEU A 704 -87.27 15.75 13.38
N ARG A 705 -87.63 16.09 14.63
CA ARG A 705 -87.24 15.34 15.84
C ARG A 705 -87.75 13.89 15.84
N ALA A 706 -88.89 13.62 15.21
CA ALA A 706 -89.42 12.26 15.07
C ALA A 706 -88.58 11.42 14.09
N LEU A 707 -88.24 11.97 12.92
CA LEU A 707 -87.37 11.31 11.94
C LEU A 707 -85.94 11.14 12.47
N GLU A 708 -85.39 12.15 13.15
CA GLU A 708 -84.03 12.16 13.70
C GLU A 708 -83.79 11.01 14.69
N ASN A 709 -84.76 10.71 15.57
CA ASN A 709 -84.69 9.56 16.48
C ASN A 709 -84.59 8.21 15.72
N THR A 710 -85.35 8.02 14.64
CA THR A 710 -85.25 6.78 13.83
C THR A 710 -83.91 6.67 13.11
N VAL A 711 -83.38 7.80 12.62
CA VAL A 711 -82.05 7.89 12.00
C VAL A 711 -80.95 7.65 13.04
N GLN A 712 -81.12 8.09 14.30
CA GLN A 712 -80.16 7.83 15.37
C GLN A 712 -80.08 6.35 15.74
N ILE A 713 -81.20 5.62 15.84
CA ILE A 713 -81.19 4.17 16.11
C ILE A 713 -80.49 3.39 14.98
N LEU A 714 -80.76 3.75 13.71
CA LEU A 714 -80.07 3.17 12.55
C LEU A 714 -78.57 3.56 12.51
N LYS A 715 -78.23 4.81 12.81
CA LYS A 715 -76.83 5.27 12.95
C LYS A 715 -76.11 4.52 14.06
N TRP A 716 -76.74 4.24 15.20
CA TRP A 716 -76.12 3.52 16.32
C TRP A 716 -75.78 2.08 15.92
N LYS A 717 -76.75 1.35 15.35
CA LYS A 717 -76.55 -0.02 14.83
C LYS A 717 -75.48 -0.11 13.75
N ASN A 718 -75.45 0.83 12.79
CA ASN A 718 -74.38 0.89 11.78
C ASN A 718 -73.03 1.36 12.36
N SER A 719 -73.04 2.23 13.37
CA SER A 719 -71.82 2.75 14.01
C SER A 719 -71.08 1.66 14.75
N ASP A 720 -71.77 0.74 15.43
CA ASP A 720 -71.09 -0.32 16.18
C ASP A 720 -70.51 -1.41 15.26
N VAL A 721 -71.18 -1.75 14.15
CA VAL A 721 -70.62 -2.64 13.11
C VAL A 721 -69.46 -1.98 12.35
N LYS A 722 -69.47 -0.64 12.21
CA LYS A 722 -68.31 0.13 11.70
C LYS A 722 -67.15 0.17 12.69
N LYS A 723 -67.38 0.45 13.98
CA LYS A 723 -66.33 0.54 15.02
C LYS A 723 -65.49 -0.73 15.17
N THR A 724 -66.04 -1.90 14.83
CA THR A 724 -65.29 -3.17 14.84
C THR A 724 -64.38 -3.39 13.62
N PHE A 725 -64.50 -2.59 12.56
CA PHE A 725 -63.68 -2.70 11.34
C PHE A 725 -63.01 -1.38 10.89
N GLU A 726 -63.42 -0.21 11.39
CA GLU A 726 -62.82 1.09 11.10
C GLU A 726 -61.78 1.49 12.15
N LYS A 727 -60.49 1.33 11.84
CA LYS A 727 -59.44 2.07 12.55
C LYS A 727 -59.46 3.54 12.12
N LEU A 728 -60.05 4.36 12.98
CA LEU A 728 -59.90 5.83 13.09
C LEU A 728 -60.37 6.67 11.89
N ASN A 729 -61.46 7.42 12.08
CA ASN A 729 -61.70 8.68 11.38
C ASN A 729 -62.52 9.65 12.25
N GLU A 730 -61.84 10.72 12.68
CA GLU A 730 -62.32 12.10 12.92
C GLU A 730 -63.84 12.39 12.95
N SER A 731 -64.39 12.78 14.11
CA SER A 731 -64.74 14.19 14.41
C SER A 731 -65.74 14.41 15.57
N SER A 732 -65.29 15.07 16.64
CA SER A 732 -66.05 16.03 17.46
C SER A 732 -65.08 16.75 18.42
N GLU A 733 -65.27 18.05 18.65
CA GLU A 733 -64.50 19.01 19.49
C GLU A 733 -62.97 18.97 19.39
N LYS A 734 -62.33 17.84 19.71
CA LYS A 734 -60.91 17.60 19.40
C LYS A 734 -60.56 17.81 17.94
N MET A 735 -61.52 17.82 17.00
CA MET A 735 -61.27 18.18 15.59
C MET A 735 -61.19 19.71 15.34
N CYS A 736 -61.39 20.56 16.34
CA CYS A 736 -61.05 21.99 16.27
C CYS A 736 -59.66 22.23 16.87
N GLU A 737 -59.39 21.72 18.08
CA GLU A 737 -58.03 21.73 18.64
C GLU A 737 -57.02 20.98 17.75
N MET A 738 -57.42 19.86 17.15
CA MET A 738 -56.62 19.13 16.15
C MET A 738 -56.65 19.81 14.79
N LYS A 739 -57.59 20.71 14.45
CA LYS A 739 -57.44 21.55 13.24
C LYS A 739 -56.51 22.72 13.47
N GLU A 740 -56.46 23.31 14.65
CA GLU A 740 -55.46 24.34 14.98
C GLU A 740 -54.08 23.71 15.18
N LEU A 741 -53.99 22.57 15.86
CA LEU A 741 -52.77 21.77 15.96
C LEU A 741 -52.40 21.07 14.66
N GLU A 742 -53.34 20.80 13.73
CA GLU A 742 -53.02 20.40 12.36
C GLU A 742 -52.82 21.57 11.41
N GLU A 743 -53.26 22.78 11.65
CA GLU A 743 -52.82 23.94 10.86
C GLU A 743 -51.45 24.37 11.34
N HIS A 744 -51.13 24.20 12.62
CA HIS A 744 -49.77 24.26 13.13
C HIS A 744 -48.92 23.04 12.74
N LEU A 745 -49.43 21.80 12.66
CA LEU A 745 -48.69 20.64 12.14
C LEU A 745 -48.70 20.56 10.61
N ARG A 746 -49.62 21.19 9.89
CA ARG A 746 -49.57 21.35 8.42
C ARG A 746 -48.66 22.52 8.11
N ALA A 747 -48.73 23.67 8.79
CA ALA A 747 -47.70 24.70 8.66
C ALA A 747 -46.32 24.23 9.14
N ALA A 748 -46.20 23.39 10.17
CA ALA A 748 -44.92 22.83 10.61
C ALA A 748 -44.47 21.64 9.75
N THR A 749 -45.37 20.80 9.23
CA THR A 749 -45.01 19.73 8.26
C THR A 749 -44.97 20.24 6.82
N GLU A 750 -45.41 21.44 6.51
CA GLU A 750 -45.13 22.17 5.27
C GLU A 750 -43.87 22.99 5.44
N GLN A 751 -43.60 23.63 6.58
CA GLN A 751 -42.25 24.10 6.88
C GLN A 751 -41.26 22.94 6.98
N VAL A 752 -41.66 21.71 7.33
CA VAL A 752 -40.79 20.52 7.33
C VAL A 752 -40.89 19.73 6.02
N LYS A 753 -41.92 19.87 5.17
CA LYS A 753 -41.91 19.40 3.76
C LYS A 753 -41.19 20.40 2.86
N ILE A 754 -41.13 21.67 3.20
CA ILE A 754 -40.34 22.73 2.54
C ILE A 754 -38.94 22.69 3.13
N ARG A 755 -38.70 22.47 4.43
CA ARG A 755 -37.34 22.15 4.91
C ARG A 755 -36.88 20.75 4.51
N ARG A 756 -37.76 19.77 4.23
CA ARG A 756 -37.39 18.47 3.61
C ARG A 756 -37.40 18.49 2.08
N LYS A 757 -38.03 19.46 1.41
CA LYS A 757 -37.86 19.72 -0.03
C LYS A 757 -36.64 20.58 -0.25
N CYS A 758 -36.37 21.59 0.56
CA CYS A 758 -35.10 22.32 0.57
C CYS A 758 -33.96 21.47 1.17
N LEU A 759 -34.18 20.52 2.09
CA LEU A 759 -33.15 19.53 2.44
C LEU A 759 -33.06 18.41 1.42
N LYS A 760 -34.12 17.98 0.73
CA LYS A 760 -33.95 17.08 -0.43
C LYS A 760 -33.26 17.81 -1.55
N GLU A 761 -33.72 18.97 -1.99
CA GLU A 761 -33.00 19.84 -2.92
C GLU A 761 -31.64 20.29 -2.42
N LEU A 762 -31.32 20.39 -1.13
CA LEU A 762 -29.93 20.64 -0.68
C LEU A 762 -29.13 19.34 -0.62
N ILE A 763 -29.71 18.20 -0.28
CA ILE A 763 -29.04 16.88 -0.30
C ILE A 763 -28.95 16.33 -1.73
N ASP A 764 -29.80 16.76 -2.63
CA ASP A 764 -29.91 16.37 -4.03
C ASP A 764 -29.33 17.47 -4.93
N LYS A 765 -29.14 18.72 -4.45
CA LYS A 765 -28.10 19.66 -4.96
C LYS A 765 -26.73 19.39 -4.36
N GLN A 766 -26.59 18.80 -3.18
CA GLN A 766 -25.29 18.37 -2.65
C GLN A 766 -24.91 17.00 -3.20
N LYS A 767 -25.87 16.11 -3.49
CA LYS A 767 -25.62 14.93 -4.34
C LYS A 767 -25.55 15.32 -5.80
N SER A 768 -26.32 16.26 -6.35
CA SER A 768 -26.06 16.67 -7.74
C SER A 768 -24.74 17.39 -7.83
N ASN A 769 -24.40 18.30 -6.91
CA ASN A 769 -23.08 18.93 -6.91
C ASN A 769 -21.99 17.90 -6.67
N SER A 770 -22.10 16.99 -5.70
CA SER A 770 -21.09 15.96 -5.50
C SER A 770 -21.13 14.80 -6.51
N LEU A 771 -22.21 14.62 -7.28
CA LEU A 771 -22.26 13.76 -8.46
C LEU A 771 -21.77 14.49 -9.70
N THR A 772 -21.90 15.81 -9.82
CA THR A 772 -21.25 16.60 -10.87
C THR A 772 -19.82 16.94 -10.51
N GLU A 773 -19.42 16.89 -9.24
CA GLU A 773 -18.03 16.94 -8.79
C GLU A 773 -17.42 15.55 -8.96
N LEU A 774 -18.14 14.44 -8.69
CA LEU A 774 -17.67 13.11 -9.09
C LEU A 774 -17.73 12.87 -10.59
N GLU A 775 -18.71 13.40 -11.34
CA GLU A 775 -18.79 13.28 -12.79
C GLU A 775 -17.83 14.26 -13.46
N ASP A 776 -17.57 15.45 -12.90
CA ASP A 776 -16.44 16.29 -13.29
C ASP A 776 -15.11 15.67 -12.86
N GLU A 777 -14.99 14.99 -11.73
CA GLU A 777 -13.75 14.29 -11.38
C GLU A 777 -13.58 13.02 -12.19
N ILE A 778 -14.65 12.33 -12.60
CA ILE A 778 -14.60 11.18 -13.52
C ILE A 778 -14.41 11.67 -14.95
N GLN A 779 -14.89 12.86 -15.35
CA GLN A 779 -14.61 13.48 -16.65
C GLN A 779 -13.22 14.10 -16.67
N ARG A 780 -12.78 14.83 -15.64
CA ARG A 780 -11.39 15.29 -15.49
C ARG A 780 -10.44 14.11 -15.36
N ASN A 781 -10.80 13.04 -14.65
CA ASN A 781 -9.97 11.82 -14.63
C ASN A 781 -10.08 11.02 -15.93
N SER A 782 -11.19 11.02 -16.67
CA SER A 782 -11.26 10.35 -17.98
C SER A 782 -10.59 11.17 -19.07
N ILE A 783 -10.54 12.50 -18.96
CA ILE A 783 -9.70 13.42 -19.75
C ILE A 783 -8.24 13.27 -19.34
N ILE A 784 -7.90 13.22 -18.05
CA ILE A 784 -6.53 12.95 -17.59
C ILE A 784 -6.10 11.52 -17.93
N ILE A 785 -7.01 10.54 -18.00
CA ILE A 785 -6.75 9.19 -18.49
C ILE A 785 -6.68 9.17 -20.01
N ALA A 786 -7.50 9.95 -20.73
CA ALA A 786 -7.40 10.09 -22.18
C ALA A 786 -6.10 10.79 -22.57
N ASP A 787 -5.73 11.89 -21.90
CA ASP A 787 -4.45 12.59 -21.99
C ASP A 787 -3.30 11.69 -21.57
N LYS A 788 -3.42 10.88 -20.50
CA LYS A 788 -2.38 9.89 -20.14
C LYS A 788 -2.33 8.73 -21.13
N LEU A 789 -3.42 8.35 -21.77
CA LEU A 789 -3.48 7.36 -22.84
C LEU A 789 -3.06 7.94 -24.20
N GLU A 790 -3.15 9.25 -24.39
CA GLU A 790 -2.71 9.95 -25.60
C GLU A 790 -1.26 10.39 -25.45
N ILE A 791 -0.79 10.71 -24.25
CA ILE A 791 0.63 10.80 -23.89
C ILE A 791 1.23 9.39 -23.89
N ALA A 792 0.55 8.36 -23.39
CA ALA A 792 1.02 6.98 -23.54
C ALA A 792 1.04 6.57 -25.01
N ARG A 793 0.02 6.90 -25.82
CA ARG A 793 0.05 6.68 -27.28
C ARG A 793 1.10 7.51 -27.99
N LYS A 794 1.37 8.76 -27.58
CA LYS A 794 2.46 9.60 -28.11
C LYS A 794 3.82 9.05 -27.70
N CYS A 795 3.95 8.51 -26.49
CA CYS A 795 5.13 7.79 -26.02
C CYS A 795 5.25 6.40 -26.67
N GLU A 796 4.17 5.70 -26.99
CA GLU A 796 4.15 4.44 -27.72
C GLU A 796 4.53 4.72 -29.17
N ASP A 797 3.86 5.65 -29.84
CA ASP A 797 4.24 6.23 -31.13
C ASP A 797 5.68 6.74 -31.15
N GLU A 798 6.19 7.36 -30.09
CA GLU A 798 7.57 7.79 -30.01
C GLU A 798 8.48 6.59 -29.80
N THR A 799 8.17 5.64 -28.92
CA THR A 799 8.93 4.38 -28.80
C THR A 799 8.82 3.53 -30.05
N GLU A 800 7.79 3.69 -30.88
CA GLU A 800 7.60 2.99 -32.15
C GLU A 800 8.28 3.76 -33.29
N LYS A 801 8.29 5.10 -33.26
CA LYS A 801 9.22 5.92 -34.07
C LYS A 801 10.66 5.68 -33.66
N TYR A 802 10.96 5.36 -32.40
CA TYR A 802 12.28 4.98 -31.91
C TYR A 802 12.58 3.50 -32.15
N ARG A 803 11.61 2.58 -32.18
CA ARG A 803 11.78 1.18 -32.65
C ARG A 803 11.89 1.11 -34.17
N ILE A 804 11.22 1.97 -34.91
CA ILE A 804 11.37 2.12 -36.36
C ILE A 804 12.68 2.85 -36.66
N LYS A 805 13.11 3.84 -35.86
CA LYS A 805 14.48 4.39 -35.95
C LYS A 805 15.52 3.36 -35.53
N ILE A 806 15.31 2.56 -34.48
CA ILE A 806 16.24 1.50 -34.04
C ILE A 806 16.26 0.38 -35.06
N ALA A 807 15.14 -0.13 -35.55
CA ALA A 807 15.09 -1.14 -36.60
C ALA A 807 15.58 -0.60 -37.96
N ARG A 808 15.44 0.70 -38.22
CA ARG A 808 16.06 1.37 -39.38
C ARG A 808 17.54 1.67 -39.15
N ILE A 809 17.99 1.82 -37.91
CA ILE A 809 19.41 1.83 -37.51
C ILE A 809 19.96 0.40 -37.53
N ASP A 810 19.18 -0.65 -37.26
CA ASP A 810 19.59 -2.05 -37.36
C ASP A 810 19.59 -2.50 -38.82
N GLN A 811 18.72 -1.94 -39.66
CA GLN A 811 18.76 -2.10 -41.12
C GLN A 811 19.83 -1.23 -41.76
N LEU A 812 20.12 -0.02 -41.22
CA LEU A 812 21.26 0.78 -41.67
C LEU A 812 22.58 0.20 -41.18
N MET A 813 22.66 -0.36 -39.98
CA MET A 813 23.80 -1.15 -39.49
C MET A 813 23.96 -2.40 -40.37
N LYS A 814 22.88 -3.14 -40.67
CA LYS A 814 22.93 -4.28 -41.61
C LYS A 814 23.15 -3.91 -43.08
N ASN A 815 23.14 -2.62 -43.42
CA ASN A 815 23.50 -2.12 -44.76
C ASN A 815 24.88 -1.43 -44.76
N GLN A 816 25.32 -0.88 -43.63
CA GLN A 816 26.70 -0.48 -43.36
C GLN A 816 27.57 -1.75 -43.19
N ASP A 817 27.03 -2.86 -42.70
CA ASP A 817 27.60 -4.22 -42.83
C ASP A 817 27.79 -4.65 -44.30
N TYR A 818 27.33 -3.87 -45.29
CA TYR A 818 27.65 -4.04 -46.72
C TYR A 818 28.48 -2.89 -47.31
N GLU A 819 28.37 -1.64 -46.86
CA GLU A 819 29.26 -0.55 -47.32
C GLU A 819 30.60 -0.54 -46.56
N GLU A 820 30.59 -0.64 -45.22
CA GLU A 820 31.79 -0.91 -44.43
C GLU A 820 32.39 -2.29 -44.79
N ASP A 821 31.62 -3.35 -45.06
CA ASP A 821 32.24 -4.61 -45.55
C ASP A 821 32.67 -4.54 -47.03
N VAL A 822 32.34 -3.48 -47.79
CA VAL A 822 32.97 -3.17 -49.09
C VAL A 822 34.29 -2.42 -48.87
N ASP A 823 34.32 -1.34 -48.10
CA ASP A 823 35.58 -0.62 -47.83
C ASP A 823 36.55 -1.45 -46.99
N ILE A 824 36.06 -2.22 -46.02
CA ILE A 824 36.84 -3.20 -45.26
C ILE A 824 37.17 -4.42 -46.15
N ARG A 825 36.44 -4.76 -47.23
CA ARG A 825 36.96 -5.70 -48.24
C ARG A 825 38.06 -5.09 -49.08
N VAL A 826 37.90 -3.87 -49.58
CA VAL A 826 38.91 -3.16 -50.38
C VAL A 826 40.18 -2.97 -49.55
N GLN A 827 40.06 -2.61 -48.27
CA GLN A 827 41.19 -2.57 -47.33
C GLN A 827 41.69 -3.96 -46.91
N ARG A 828 40.85 -4.99 -46.71
CA ARG A 828 41.34 -6.37 -46.50
C ARG A 828 42.01 -6.94 -47.75
N GLU A 829 41.69 -6.48 -48.96
CA GLU A 829 42.33 -6.90 -50.21
C GLU A 829 43.56 -6.07 -50.56
N MET A 830 43.58 -4.76 -50.27
CA MET A 830 44.80 -3.95 -50.28
C MET A 830 45.77 -4.48 -49.22
N ASN A 831 45.32 -4.68 -47.98
CA ASN A 831 46.17 -5.22 -46.93
C ASN A 831 46.61 -6.64 -47.25
N LYS A 832 45.77 -7.52 -47.83
CA LYS A 832 46.25 -8.82 -48.35
C LYS A 832 47.25 -8.69 -49.50
N LYS A 833 47.14 -7.70 -50.39
CA LYS A 833 48.13 -7.45 -51.46
C LYS A 833 49.44 -6.90 -50.89
N ILE A 834 49.36 -6.01 -49.89
CA ILE A 834 50.52 -5.46 -49.16
C ILE A 834 51.17 -6.55 -48.30
N GLU A 835 50.41 -7.36 -47.58
CA GLU A 835 50.84 -8.57 -46.86
C GLU A 835 51.50 -9.55 -47.83
N GLN A 836 50.92 -9.83 -49.01
CA GLN A 836 51.53 -10.70 -50.02
C GLN A 836 52.82 -10.12 -50.60
N GLN A 837 52.89 -8.80 -50.82
CA GLN A 837 54.11 -8.12 -51.27
C GLN A 837 55.19 -8.13 -50.17
N LEU A 838 54.84 -7.85 -48.92
CA LEU A 838 55.75 -7.91 -47.77
C LEU A 838 56.23 -9.34 -47.49
N ILE A 839 55.36 -10.35 -47.58
CA ILE A 839 55.73 -11.76 -47.50
C ILE A 839 56.67 -12.12 -48.66
N SER A 840 56.43 -11.64 -49.88
CA SER A 840 57.34 -11.88 -51.01
C SER A 840 58.70 -11.19 -50.85
N LEU A 841 58.73 -10.00 -50.23
CA LEU A 841 59.96 -9.27 -49.92
C LEU A 841 60.74 -9.97 -48.81
N CYS A 842 60.10 -10.36 -47.70
CA CYS A 842 60.73 -11.11 -46.62
C CYS A 842 61.30 -12.45 -47.12
N LEU A 843 60.56 -13.17 -47.97
CA LEU A 843 61.04 -14.40 -48.63
C LEU A 843 62.19 -14.15 -49.63
N SER A 844 62.35 -12.93 -50.16
CA SER A 844 63.49 -12.56 -51.03
C SER A 844 64.71 -12.03 -50.29
N ILE A 845 64.55 -11.56 -49.04
CA ILE A 845 65.62 -10.96 -48.23
C ILE A 845 66.27 -12.02 -47.33
N GLY A 846 65.50 -12.99 -46.81
CA GLY A 846 66.02 -14.16 -46.11
C GLY A 846 66.38 -13.96 -44.62
N ASP A 847 66.21 -12.75 -44.07
CA ASP A 847 66.46 -12.47 -42.65
C ASP A 847 65.36 -13.03 -41.74
N GLU A 848 65.66 -14.14 -41.05
CA GLU A 848 64.75 -14.83 -40.13
C GLU A 848 64.24 -13.91 -39.00
N HIS A 849 65.07 -13.01 -38.49
CA HIS A 849 64.68 -12.02 -37.48
C HIS A 849 63.60 -11.03 -37.97
N LEU A 850 63.59 -10.66 -39.24
CA LEU A 850 62.57 -9.76 -39.78
C LEU A 850 61.21 -10.47 -39.85
N ILE A 851 61.19 -11.74 -40.22
CA ILE A 851 59.99 -12.60 -40.21
C ILE A 851 59.46 -12.77 -38.78
N ASP A 852 60.34 -13.09 -37.83
CA ASP A 852 60.01 -13.30 -36.41
C ASP A 852 59.50 -12.01 -35.72
N THR A 853 59.95 -10.82 -36.13
CA THR A 853 59.34 -9.55 -35.70
C THR A 853 57.99 -9.26 -36.37
N PHE A 854 57.79 -9.65 -37.64
CA PHE A 854 56.54 -9.42 -38.35
C PHE A 854 55.41 -10.35 -37.86
N GLU A 855 55.72 -11.61 -37.49
CA GLU A 855 54.75 -12.48 -36.82
C GLU A 855 54.38 -11.93 -35.43
N ARG A 856 55.33 -11.46 -34.61
CA ARG A 856 55.01 -10.84 -33.29
C ARG A 856 54.11 -9.61 -33.40
N LEU A 857 54.44 -8.66 -34.28
CA LEU A 857 53.62 -7.47 -34.50
C LEU A 857 52.22 -7.80 -35.06
N SER A 858 52.05 -8.94 -35.73
CA SER A 858 50.74 -9.46 -36.18
C SER A 858 49.95 -10.11 -35.04
N GLU A 859 50.62 -10.82 -34.11
CA GLU A 859 49.98 -11.41 -32.94
C GLU A 859 49.55 -10.35 -31.91
N GLU A 860 50.36 -9.31 -31.67
CA GLU A 860 49.99 -8.19 -30.78
C GLU A 860 48.77 -7.43 -31.29
N ASN A 861 48.61 -7.31 -32.62
CA ASN A 861 47.42 -6.75 -33.28
C ASN A 861 46.28 -7.77 -33.51
N GLY A 862 46.35 -8.95 -32.87
CA GLY A 862 45.24 -9.92 -32.79
C GLY A 862 44.92 -10.68 -34.09
N ARG A 863 45.76 -10.63 -35.13
CA ARG A 863 45.54 -11.34 -36.40
C ARG A 863 46.63 -12.38 -36.66
N LYS A 864 46.34 -13.65 -36.32
CA LYS A 864 47.22 -14.78 -36.66
C LYS A 864 47.24 -15.05 -38.17
N ILE A 865 48.27 -14.56 -38.85
CA ILE A 865 48.65 -14.96 -40.22
C ILE A 865 49.76 -16.00 -40.09
N THR A 866 49.51 -17.25 -40.53
CA THR A 866 50.55 -18.29 -40.54
C THR A 866 51.18 -18.40 -41.91
N ILE A 867 52.45 -18.02 -42.05
CA ILE A 867 53.20 -18.24 -43.29
C ILE A 867 53.48 -19.74 -43.48
N LYS A 868 53.28 -20.25 -44.70
CA LYS A 868 53.72 -21.59 -45.12
C LYS A 868 54.50 -21.48 -46.43
N PRO A 869 55.75 -21.97 -46.51
CA PRO A 869 56.47 -22.03 -47.78
C PRO A 869 55.82 -23.08 -48.69
N SER A 870 55.41 -22.66 -49.89
CA SER A 870 54.86 -23.52 -50.93
C SER A 870 55.89 -23.74 -52.04
N ILE A 871 56.88 -24.60 -51.77
CA ILE A 871 57.89 -24.98 -52.77
C ILE A 871 57.42 -26.25 -53.50
N SER A 872 57.13 -26.12 -54.79
CA SER A 872 57.03 -27.24 -55.73
C SER A 872 57.59 -26.81 -57.10
N PRO A 873 58.40 -27.64 -57.79
CA PRO A 873 59.30 -27.17 -58.84
C PRO A 873 58.66 -27.05 -60.24
N LEU A 874 59.32 -26.26 -61.09
CA LEU A 874 58.99 -26.06 -62.52
C LEU A 874 58.91 -27.37 -63.31
N LYS A 875 57.99 -27.42 -64.30
CA LYS A 875 58.23 -28.12 -65.56
C LYS A 875 57.55 -27.45 -66.76
N SER A 876 58.39 -26.81 -67.58
CA SER A 876 58.42 -26.86 -69.06
C SER A 876 57.15 -26.65 -69.91
N GLU A 877 57.20 -25.57 -70.69
CA GLU A 877 56.98 -25.50 -72.16
C GLU A 877 55.67 -25.03 -72.83
N LYS A 878 55.89 -24.05 -73.73
CA LYS A 878 55.34 -23.87 -75.10
C LYS A 878 53.92 -23.30 -75.35
N LYS A 879 53.96 -22.01 -75.71
CA LYS A 879 53.46 -21.42 -76.98
C LYS A 879 51.95 -21.21 -77.23
N SER A 880 51.64 -19.90 -77.33
CA SER A 880 50.98 -19.21 -78.46
C SER A 880 49.45 -19.17 -78.64
N SER A 881 49.04 -17.98 -79.11
CA SER A 881 48.00 -17.68 -80.13
C SER A 881 46.51 -17.76 -79.78
N SER A 882 45.97 -16.55 -79.54
CA SER A 882 44.92 -15.89 -80.35
C SER A 882 43.43 -16.30 -80.33
N SER A 883 42.61 -15.25 -80.16
CA SER A 883 41.42 -14.91 -80.97
C SER A 883 40.15 -15.79 -80.91
N SER A 884 39.10 -15.18 -80.33
CA SER A 884 37.72 -15.05 -80.88
C SER A 884 36.96 -16.30 -81.40
N SER A 885 35.70 -16.47 -80.97
CA SER A 885 34.52 -16.01 -81.74
C SER A 885 33.17 -16.65 -81.32
N MET A 886 32.19 -15.77 -81.03
CA MET A 886 30.84 -15.70 -81.62
C MET A 886 29.84 -16.90 -81.55
N LYS A 887 28.53 -16.52 -81.40
CA LYS A 887 27.26 -17.22 -81.77
C LYS A 887 26.51 -17.96 -80.62
N ILE A 888 25.15 -17.98 -80.55
CA ILE A 888 24.07 -17.08 -81.08
C ILE A 888 22.74 -17.34 -80.30
N VAL A 889 21.90 -16.29 -80.19
CA VAL A 889 20.41 -16.24 -80.01
C VAL A 889 19.66 -17.57 -80.23
N PRO A 890 18.91 -18.14 -79.24
CA PRO A 890 17.49 -17.84 -78.91
C PRO A 890 16.96 -16.40 -78.72
N ASN A 891 15.72 -16.11 -79.16
CA ASN A 891 14.90 -14.94 -78.79
C ASN A 891 13.39 -15.25 -78.98
N ILE A 892 12.55 -14.93 -78.00
CA ILE A 892 11.07 -14.86 -78.05
C ILE A 892 10.67 -13.69 -77.13
N VAL A 893 10.05 -12.54 -77.48
CA VAL A 893 9.10 -12.09 -78.54
C VAL A 893 7.64 -11.97 -78.04
N ASN A 894 7.02 -10.81 -78.31
CA ASN A 894 5.61 -10.41 -78.10
C ASN A 894 5.15 -10.14 -76.63
N ILE A 895 4.20 -9.25 -76.32
CA ILE A 895 3.42 -8.19 -77.02
C ILE A 895 3.00 -7.19 -75.90
N SER A 896 3.12 -5.84 -75.96
CA SER A 896 2.56 -4.79 -76.86
C SER A 896 1.14 -4.26 -76.50
N ILE A 897 1.04 -2.91 -76.42
CA ILE A 897 -0.07 -2.04 -76.88
C ILE A 897 -1.25 -1.67 -75.92
N ASP A 898 -1.61 -0.37 -75.93
CA ASP A 898 -2.89 0.33 -75.58
C ASP A 898 -3.44 0.41 -74.12
N SER A 899 -4.25 1.42 -73.73
CA SER A 899 -4.50 2.78 -74.29
C SER A 899 -5.22 3.79 -73.34
N SER A 900 -5.01 5.09 -73.63
CA SER A 900 -5.89 6.28 -73.49
C SER A 900 -7.10 6.38 -72.50
N SER A 901 -6.95 7.27 -71.51
CA SER A 901 -7.77 8.51 -71.26
C SER A 901 -9.30 8.54 -70.98
N ASN A 902 -9.68 9.52 -70.13
CA ASN A 902 -11.00 10.17 -69.93
C ASN A 902 -12.11 9.34 -69.25
N SER A 903 -13.11 9.93 -68.57
CA SER A 903 -13.54 11.35 -68.39
C SER A 903 -13.43 11.82 -66.90
N ARG A 904 -13.41 13.09 -66.48
CA ARG A 904 -14.19 14.32 -66.81
C ARG A 904 -15.69 14.20 -66.43
N GLN A 905 -16.38 15.22 -65.88
CA GLN A 905 -16.08 16.67 -65.77
C GLN A 905 -16.89 17.42 -64.67
N SER A 906 -16.44 18.64 -64.29
CA SER A 906 -17.20 19.75 -63.62
C SER A 906 -17.68 19.57 -62.17
N SER A 907 -17.83 20.62 -61.33
CA SER A 907 -17.60 22.09 -61.50
C SER A 907 -17.32 22.83 -60.17
N ALA A 908 -16.95 24.11 -60.28
CA ALA A 908 -16.51 25.06 -59.22
C ALA A 908 -17.55 25.32 -58.08
N SER A 909 -17.27 26.02 -56.96
CA SER A 909 -16.38 27.20 -56.78
C SER A 909 -16.11 27.58 -55.29
N SER A 910 -15.17 28.52 -55.05
CA SER A 910 -14.97 29.36 -53.82
C SER A 910 -14.55 28.67 -52.49
N LEU A 911 -13.84 29.30 -51.52
CA LEU A 911 -13.11 30.59 -51.45
C LEU A 911 -12.04 30.60 -50.29
N ASN A 912 -11.05 31.49 -50.42
CA ASN A 912 -10.11 32.12 -49.46
C ASN A 912 -9.86 31.66 -47.99
N ARG A 913 -8.55 31.64 -47.66
CA ARG A 913 -7.83 32.26 -46.50
C ARG A 913 -8.56 32.70 -45.21
N LEU A 914 -7.85 32.42 -44.10
CA LEU A 914 -7.69 33.18 -42.83
C LEU A 914 -8.88 33.23 -41.84
N TYR A 915 -8.69 32.56 -40.71
CA TYR A 915 -7.98 33.20 -39.59
C TYR A 915 -6.76 32.36 -39.18
#